data_AF-A0A956G717-F1
#
_entry.id   AF-A0A956G717-F1
#
_cell.length_a   1.000
_cell.length_b   1.000
_cell.length_c   1.000
_cell.angle_alpha   90.00
_cell.angle_beta   90.00
_cell.angle_gamma   90.00
#
_symmetry.space_group_name_H-M   'P 1'
#
loop_
_entity.id
_entity.type
_entity.pdbx_description
1 polymer ?
#
loop_
_entity_poly.entity_id
_entity_poly.type
_entity_poly.pdbx_seq_one_letter_code
_entity_poly.pdbx_strand_id
1 'polypeptide(L)'
;MTPETLIRRILLGALALTTITSTSCSIEGASAGGANGAFPGRYVAAGAKSIRGSLSTSVKPQASPSSPSAASPVRVHVLGEPGRKLVRRRRVELTLDRKPRGRDGVPVSLTSSDGSGLLLRRYRARAALQGPLALTELVLSFENPKARIIEGRFEITLPPGASISRFAMRIAGKWQEAEVVERQRARQVYEDFLHRRQDPALLEKKAGNRFRARVFPIPARGVKHIKVTYSQQLVGAETAYRLPLAGLPKVDNLDVEIYTARRIYTLALRDQKPAGDALVHGSARVGGLVSGKLAVVRARVRLTRRPVGIKSLLVLFDSSASRALGFARQLKSFGALVEALRKKHGGAMPLVVACYDQVVREIYRGRADGFGAAQIASMRAHGALGASDLSRALRWAKAQRDRARVLIISDGVLTAGKRSGLGKLTEALKPETQRADALVVGGIRDETALATVVRGALPADGLLIDRDQALDRVVSRLSRATASRVKVAVGGAAFTYPEHLDGVQDGDEALVYAELDSALGAREARTLQVSVGEQRSRVTLSPVESALLDRAFVRARIASLQAQIATLSAKDAATRRKLAERVVRLSTTNRVLSDYTALLVLETEYDYRRFGLDRRALSDILAVTPLGPTLTHRGLAARSRKHTTARRELAEKGGKKEEKKDIAAGSGAAPGWLKRAGSRRGRSGKMSGRYGLRGPRLSGMGVTGTGRGGGGTGEGRIGDLGSIRRGAGGGGGGNTALGTDARDALGGLVGNRVGDSHGIGGLGVGRGSGRVASRRRRDSLDALIDGALGGGRRIRARAALARPVRRGLRVARRRMARPRVVTGRATVLGSLSRSMIRRVVRRHIDEVRTCYQRAGAVADFGRLDVRFVIDGTGHVRSAVPRRIAGRGIDRVARCVSRAVGRWRFPAARGGGIVVVTYPFVFRHSGTGLAPSVLRDRPPTAPARPRLGAASGLTGKLAQVTTMLAQRKIDRALAFARRWRDEKPGDVLALVGLGDALFAKGLRQRAARAFGSIIDLFPSRADMRRFAGNRLSALADKPSLALARDTYAVAAKQRADHPNSHRLLAYAELRAGHYAKAFSVLERALQRSYPGGRFRGVRRVMRDDLGLVAAAWLRKAPREDKALRRRLAALGVGVARRPSLRFVMSWETDANDVDLHIYDRYNNKAFYSHKHLASGGELYADVTTGYGPEAFVIDGRAKAFPYTLQVNYYRRGPMGYGMGSVQVVQHDGRGKLSFREKSFVVMKDRTFVEVMTVKRKL
;
A
#
# COMPACT_ATOMS: atom_id res chain seq x y z
N MET A 1 -45.78 40.52 11.37
CA MET A 1 -46.50 40.34 12.63
C MET A 1 -47.23 39.00 12.54
N THR A 2 -46.88 38.04 13.40
CA THR A 2 -47.37 36.65 13.40
C THR A 2 -47.28 36.11 14.85
N PRO A 3 -47.70 34.87 15.17
CA PRO A 3 -48.57 34.61 16.32
C PRO A 3 -47.87 34.73 17.69
N GLU A 4 -48.25 35.73 18.49
CA GLU A 4 -47.53 36.09 19.74
C GLU A 4 -48.47 36.30 20.96
N THR A 5 -49.68 35.71 20.96
CA THR A 5 -50.73 36.11 21.93
C THR A 5 -51.56 34.99 22.58
N LEU A 6 -51.22 33.69 22.47
CA LEU A 6 -52.08 32.61 23.01
C LEU A 6 -51.38 31.49 23.81
N ILE A 7 -50.09 31.58 24.14
CA ILE A 7 -49.41 30.59 25.01
C ILE A 7 -48.61 31.31 26.10
N ARG A 8 -49.31 32.04 26.99
CA ARG A 8 -48.68 32.76 28.11
C ARG A 8 -49.54 32.98 29.35
N ARG A 9 -50.33 31.99 29.79
CA ARG A 9 -50.89 31.85 31.17
C ARG A 9 -51.51 30.44 31.34
N ILE A 10 -51.76 30.03 32.61
CA ILE A 10 -52.36 28.75 33.05
C ILE A 10 -51.39 27.54 32.85
N LEU A 11 -50.65 27.04 33.86
CA LEU A 11 -51.02 26.24 35.06
C LEU A 11 -51.35 24.77 34.70
N LEU A 12 -50.91 23.68 35.35
CA LEU A 12 -50.10 23.37 36.57
C LEU A 12 -49.34 22.02 36.33
N GLY A 13 -48.39 21.53 37.15
CA GLY A 13 -47.74 22.03 38.38
C GLY A 13 -46.90 20.93 39.10
N ALA A 14 -46.12 21.30 40.13
CA ALA A 14 -45.40 20.46 41.13
C ALA A 14 -44.23 19.56 40.62
N LEU A 15 -43.15 19.23 41.35
CA LEU A 15 -42.58 19.58 42.69
C LEU A 15 -41.10 20.07 42.48
N ALA A 16 -40.48 20.99 43.25
CA ALA A 16 -40.12 21.03 44.68
C ALA A 16 -39.03 19.99 45.09
N LEU A 17 -38.04 20.23 46.00
CA LEU A 17 -37.82 21.29 47.00
C LEU A 17 -36.35 21.81 47.06
N THR A 18 -36.15 23.06 47.50
CA THR A 18 -35.03 23.67 48.29
C THR A 18 -35.44 25.14 48.55
N THR A 19 -35.14 25.85 49.64
CA THR A 19 -34.14 25.73 50.74
C THR A 19 -34.66 26.45 52.01
N ILE A 20 -34.01 26.29 53.17
CA ILE A 20 -34.20 27.12 54.40
C ILE A 20 -32.85 27.76 54.82
N THR A 21 -32.85 28.76 55.70
CA THR A 21 -31.88 29.87 55.82
C THR A 21 -31.04 29.95 57.11
N SER A 22 -29.87 30.59 57.00
CA SER A 22 -29.22 31.52 57.97
C SER A 22 -28.14 32.30 57.16
N THR A 23 -27.97 33.63 57.12
CA THR A 23 -27.77 34.70 58.14
C THR A 23 -26.45 34.54 58.93
N SER A 24 -25.52 35.50 59.03
CA SER A 24 -25.33 36.88 58.47
C SER A 24 -24.07 36.94 57.55
N CYS A 25 -23.27 38.00 57.26
CA CYS A 25 -23.12 39.46 57.55
C CYS A 25 -22.40 40.10 56.30
N SER A 26 -22.49 41.39 55.93
CA SER A 26 -21.97 42.68 56.49
C SER A 26 -20.43 42.87 56.41
N ILE A 27 -19.86 44.00 55.93
CA ILE A 27 -20.41 45.23 55.27
C ILE A 27 -19.28 46.00 54.49
N GLU A 28 -19.65 46.81 53.47
CA GLU A 28 -18.91 47.93 52.78
C GLU A 28 -17.47 47.75 52.21
N GLY A 29 -16.97 48.58 51.26
CA GLY A 29 -17.58 49.69 50.48
C GLY A 29 -16.61 50.36 49.46
N ALA A 30 -17.13 51.17 48.53
CA ALA A 30 -16.48 52.12 47.57
C ALA A 30 -15.37 51.58 46.59
N SER A 31 -15.20 51.92 45.29
CA SER A 31 -15.37 53.12 44.43
C SER A 31 -14.40 54.29 44.75
N ALA A 32 -13.74 55.03 43.84
CA ALA A 32 -13.58 55.08 42.36
C ALA A 32 -12.19 55.74 42.02
N GLY A 33 -11.68 55.96 40.80
CA GLY A 33 -12.10 55.54 39.45
C GLY A 33 -11.97 56.60 38.33
N GLY A 34 -10.78 57.12 37.96
CA GLY A 34 -10.65 58.23 36.97
C GLY A 34 -9.27 58.51 36.31
N ALA A 35 -9.29 58.54 34.97
CA ALA A 35 -8.63 59.48 34.02
C ALA A 35 -7.10 59.77 33.95
N ASN A 36 -6.60 59.67 32.70
CA ASN A 36 -5.67 60.59 31.98
C ASN A 36 -4.20 60.82 32.43
N GLY A 37 -3.33 61.11 31.43
CA GLY A 37 -1.92 61.51 31.61
C GLY A 37 -1.02 61.00 30.47
N ALA A 38 -0.09 61.83 29.94
CA ALA A 38 0.67 61.50 28.72
C ALA A 38 2.10 62.05 28.67
N PHE A 39 3.06 61.19 28.30
CA PHE A 39 4.45 61.54 27.89
C PHE A 39 5.30 62.28 28.98
N PRO A 40 6.56 62.71 28.71
CA PRO A 40 7.71 61.80 28.72
C PRO A 40 8.94 62.31 29.51
N GLY A 41 9.94 61.45 29.78
CA GLY A 41 11.23 61.91 30.35
C GLY A 41 12.37 60.88 30.32
N ARG A 42 13.61 61.37 30.14
CA ARG A 42 14.88 60.63 30.25
C ARG A 42 15.86 61.48 31.07
N TYR A 43 16.41 60.94 32.17
CA TYR A 43 17.76 61.19 32.69
C TYR A 43 18.13 59.96 33.56
N VAL A 44 19.37 59.70 33.99
CA VAL A 44 20.71 59.56 33.35
C VAL A 44 21.72 59.41 34.50
N ALA A 45 22.58 58.39 34.42
CA ALA A 45 23.88 58.22 35.08
C ALA A 45 24.04 58.12 36.63
N ALA A 46 24.98 57.23 37.00
CA ALA A 46 25.84 57.16 38.20
C ALA A 46 25.21 57.05 39.62
N GLY A 47 25.84 56.37 40.60
CA GLY A 47 26.95 55.40 40.51
C GLY A 47 27.99 55.51 41.63
N ALA A 48 28.15 54.46 42.46
CA ALA A 48 29.19 54.41 43.48
C ALA A 48 29.75 53.00 43.77
N LYS A 49 31.02 53.03 44.21
CA LYS A 49 31.97 52.00 44.67
C LYS A 49 31.36 50.97 45.65
N SER A 50 31.72 49.67 45.68
CA SER A 50 33.02 48.96 45.59
C SER A 50 33.77 48.85 46.93
N ILE A 51 33.91 47.62 47.44
CA ILE A 51 34.88 47.20 48.46
C ILE A 51 35.63 45.96 47.92
N ARG A 52 36.93 45.84 48.20
CA ARG A 52 37.79 44.70 47.82
C ARG A 52 38.04 43.77 49.02
N GLY A 53 38.27 42.50 48.73
CA GLY A 53 38.95 41.55 49.60
C GLY A 53 39.60 40.47 48.73
N SER A 54 40.90 40.18 48.93
CA SER A 54 41.66 39.32 48.02
C SER A 54 42.78 38.56 48.72
N LEU A 55 42.88 37.26 48.46
CA LEU A 55 44.06 36.42 48.69
C LEU A 55 44.16 35.40 47.54
N SER A 56 45.37 34.92 47.24
CA SER A 56 45.65 34.19 45.99
C SER A 56 46.70 33.09 46.12
N THR A 57 46.53 32.02 45.35
CA THR A 57 47.61 31.14 44.87
C THR A 57 47.24 30.57 43.49
N SER A 58 48.25 30.34 42.64
CA SER A 58 48.12 29.82 41.25
C SER A 58 47.82 28.29 41.26
N VAL A 59 47.47 27.57 40.17
CA VAL A 59 48.05 27.54 38.81
C VAL A 59 47.01 27.17 37.72
N LYS A 60 47.16 27.81 36.54
CA LYS A 60 46.69 27.51 35.14
C LYS A 60 45.75 26.30 34.90
N PRO A 61 44.76 26.48 34.00
CA PRO A 61 45.00 26.05 32.61
C PRO A 61 44.98 27.21 31.57
N GLN A 62 45.23 26.89 30.30
CA GLN A 62 45.63 27.84 29.25
C GLN A 62 44.51 28.62 28.56
N ALA A 63 44.89 29.76 27.98
CA ALA A 63 44.03 30.75 27.35
C ALA A 63 43.42 30.30 26.01
N SER A 64 42.30 30.94 25.65
CA SER A 64 41.88 31.10 24.25
C SER A 64 42.76 32.14 23.55
N PRO A 65 42.83 32.13 22.21
CA PRO A 65 42.67 33.41 21.53
C PRO A 65 41.84 33.36 20.23
N SER A 66 41.33 34.55 19.88
CA SER A 66 40.96 35.02 18.54
C SER A 66 39.67 34.52 17.85
N SER A 67 39.02 35.45 17.17
CA SER A 67 37.78 35.27 16.42
C SER A 67 38.01 34.61 15.04
N PRO A 68 37.08 33.77 14.55
CA PRO A 68 37.11 33.35 13.15
C PRO A 68 36.79 34.54 12.24
N SER A 69 37.80 34.98 11.47
CA SER A 69 37.73 36.06 10.50
C SER A 69 36.59 35.90 9.47
N ALA A 70 36.15 37.02 8.89
CA ALA A 70 35.14 37.04 7.83
C ALA A 70 35.54 36.11 6.67
N ALA A 71 34.69 35.13 6.37
CA ALA A 71 35.00 34.09 5.39
C ALA A 71 35.14 34.66 3.97
N SER A 72 36.39 34.79 3.52
CA SER A 72 36.71 35.18 2.13
C SER A 72 36.02 34.25 1.12
N PRO A 73 35.63 34.76 -0.06
CA PRO A 73 34.85 34.00 -1.04
C PRO A 73 35.67 32.86 -1.65
N VAL A 74 35.54 31.66 -1.06
CA VAL A 74 36.19 30.41 -1.51
C VAL A 74 35.99 30.19 -3.01
N ARG A 75 37.08 30.33 -3.77
CA ARG A 75 37.10 30.16 -5.23
C ARG A 75 37.02 28.67 -5.58
N VAL A 76 35.83 28.19 -5.96
CA VAL A 76 35.67 26.82 -6.48
C VAL A 76 36.02 26.79 -7.97
N HIS A 77 37.26 26.41 -8.29
CA HIS A 77 37.68 26.11 -9.64
C HIS A 77 37.08 24.75 -10.07
N VAL A 78 36.08 24.80 -10.96
CA VAL A 78 35.59 23.60 -11.64
C VAL A 78 36.39 23.43 -12.92
N LEU A 79 37.29 22.44 -12.94
CA LEU A 79 37.98 22.03 -14.15
C LEU A 79 36.94 21.58 -15.18
N GLY A 80 36.91 22.26 -16.32
CA GLY A 80 36.03 21.96 -17.45
C GLY A 80 36.82 21.35 -18.61
N GLU A 81 36.12 20.54 -19.41
CA GLU A 81 36.64 20.13 -20.73
C GLU A 81 36.79 21.37 -21.64
N PRO A 82 37.72 21.35 -22.62
CA PRO A 82 38.02 22.51 -23.45
C PRO A 82 36.77 23.14 -24.11
N GLY A 83 36.68 24.47 -24.05
CA GLY A 83 35.64 25.25 -24.75
C GLY A 83 34.46 25.75 -23.91
N ARG A 84 34.24 25.29 -22.67
CA ARG A 84 33.14 25.79 -21.80
C ARG A 84 33.62 26.92 -20.86
N LYS A 85 33.22 28.18 -21.13
CA LYS A 85 33.51 29.36 -20.27
C LYS A 85 33.04 29.14 -18.82
N LEU A 86 33.90 29.44 -17.83
CA LEU A 86 33.59 29.32 -16.40
C LEU A 86 32.49 30.33 -15.98
N VAL A 87 31.30 29.83 -15.68
CA VAL A 87 30.20 30.64 -15.11
C VAL A 87 30.43 30.82 -13.60
N ARG A 88 31.05 31.93 -13.20
CA ARG A 88 31.14 32.35 -11.78
C ARG A 88 29.74 32.49 -11.20
N ARG A 89 29.43 31.79 -10.09
CA ARG A 89 28.15 31.88 -9.37
C ARG A 89 28.38 32.16 -7.89
N ARG A 90 27.65 33.13 -7.32
CA ARG A 90 27.74 33.47 -5.89
C ARG A 90 27.07 32.37 -5.05
N ARG A 91 27.76 31.85 -4.04
CA ARG A 91 27.16 30.94 -3.04
C ARG A 91 26.32 31.76 -2.05
N VAL A 92 25.17 31.21 -1.65
CA VAL A 92 24.20 31.84 -0.74
C VAL A 92 23.62 30.76 0.18
N GLU A 93 23.37 31.07 1.44
CA GLU A 93 22.71 30.15 2.37
C GLU A 93 21.18 30.12 2.18
N LEU A 94 20.56 28.97 2.44
CA LEU A 94 19.12 28.75 2.30
C LEU A 94 18.36 28.96 3.61
N THR A 95 17.57 30.03 3.68
CA THR A 95 16.55 30.21 4.71
C THR A 95 15.38 29.24 4.53
N LEU A 96 14.98 28.53 5.59
CA LEU A 96 13.72 27.77 5.64
C LEU A 96 12.53 28.67 5.94
N ASP A 97 11.36 28.34 5.41
CA ASP A 97 10.09 29.04 5.70
C ASP A 97 9.68 28.87 7.17
N ARG A 98 9.93 29.90 7.99
CA ARG A 98 9.59 29.92 9.44
C ARG A 98 8.09 29.82 9.74
N LYS A 99 7.19 29.93 8.75
CA LYS A 99 5.73 29.77 8.91
C LYS A 99 5.22 28.67 7.96
N PRO A 100 5.32 27.37 8.31
CA PRO A 100 4.86 26.27 7.46
C PRO A 100 3.35 26.38 7.15
N ARG A 101 3.05 26.87 5.94
CA ARG A 101 1.68 27.10 5.46
C ARG A 101 1.04 25.78 5.03
N GLY A 102 -0.10 25.47 5.63
CA GLY A 102 -1.13 24.49 5.20
C GLY A 102 -0.72 23.04 4.88
N ARG A 103 0.57 22.68 4.92
CA ARG A 103 1.08 21.34 4.59
C ARG A 103 1.19 20.47 5.83
N ASP A 104 0.12 19.74 6.08
CA ASP A 104 0.06 18.67 7.06
C ASP A 104 0.39 17.32 6.39
N GLY A 105 1.63 16.83 6.57
CA GLY A 105 2.07 15.52 6.10
C GLY A 105 3.59 15.41 5.89
N VAL A 106 4.13 14.19 5.94
CA VAL A 106 5.55 13.92 5.68
C VAL A 106 5.79 13.91 4.16
N PRO A 107 6.76 14.68 3.61
CA PRO A 107 6.92 14.83 2.17
C PRO A 107 7.54 13.59 1.50
N VAL A 108 8.41 12.85 2.22
CA VAL A 108 8.91 11.54 1.79
C VAL A 108 9.09 10.60 2.97
N SER A 109 8.77 9.32 2.79
CA SER A 109 8.93 8.28 3.80
C SER A 109 9.25 6.92 3.19
N LEU A 110 9.87 6.05 3.97
CA LEU A 110 9.94 4.61 3.72
C LEU A 110 9.32 3.93 4.95
N THR A 111 8.09 3.42 4.82
CA THR A 111 7.38 2.72 5.88
C THR A 111 7.40 1.22 5.64
N SER A 112 7.58 0.38 6.64
CA SER A 112 7.44 -1.07 6.44
C SER A 112 6.03 -1.46 5.98
N SER A 113 5.84 -2.68 5.46
CA SER A 113 4.51 -3.33 5.40
C SER A 113 3.78 -3.25 6.76
N ASP A 114 4.61 -3.29 7.80
CA ASP A 114 4.38 -3.14 9.23
C ASP A 114 3.99 -1.75 9.74
N GLY A 115 4.04 -0.72 8.88
CA GLY A 115 3.62 0.64 9.18
C GLY A 115 4.67 1.47 9.90
N SER A 116 5.67 0.86 10.55
CA SER A 116 6.80 1.60 11.15
C SER A 116 7.58 2.35 10.07
N GLY A 117 7.85 3.63 10.30
CA GLY A 117 8.82 4.38 9.51
C GLY A 117 10.23 3.82 9.71
N LEU A 118 10.98 3.67 8.63
CA LEU A 118 12.42 3.46 8.66
C LEU A 118 13.12 4.81 8.93
N LEU A 119 14.29 4.76 9.57
CA LEU A 119 15.02 5.97 9.96
C LEU A 119 15.62 6.62 8.72
N LEU A 120 15.23 7.86 8.41
CA LEU A 120 15.78 8.65 7.31
C LEU A 120 17.16 9.20 7.72
N ARG A 121 18.20 8.40 7.51
CA ARG A 121 19.59 8.73 7.87
C ARG A 121 20.20 9.81 6.99
N ARG A 122 19.89 9.80 5.69
CA ARG A 122 20.38 10.83 4.75
C ARG A 122 19.32 11.32 3.78
N TYR A 123 19.24 12.63 3.63
CA TYR A 123 18.48 13.34 2.60
C TYR A 123 19.42 14.28 1.84
N ARG A 124 19.87 13.92 0.63
CA ARG A 124 20.59 14.85 -0.26
C ARG A 124 19.68 15.29 -1.39
N ALA A 125 19.51 16.60 -1.57
CA ALA A 125 18.79 17.20 -2.68
C ALA A 125 19.73 18.04 -3.55
N ARG A 126 19.60 17.87 -4.87
CA ARG A 126 20.22 18.73 -5.89
C ARG A 126 19.13 19.23 -6.82
N ALA A 127 19.01 20.54 -7.03
CA ALA A 127 18.07 21.08 -8.01
C ALA A 127 18.73 22.06 -8.96
N ALA A 128 18.30 22.08 -10.22
CA ALA A 128 18.71 23.07 -11.21
C ALA A 128 17.48 23.77 -11.79
N LEU A 129 17.49 25.10 -11.75
CA LEU A 129 16.36 25.97 -12.07
C LEU A 129 16.69 26.76 -13.34
N GLN A 130 15.93 26.51 -14.41
CA GLN A 130 16.00 27.16 -15.72
C GLN A 130 14.68 27.89 -15.97
N GLY A 131 14.57 29.14 -15.50
CA GLY A 131 13.38 29.96 -15.69
C GLY A 131 12.08 29.27 -15.22
N PRO A 132 11.08 29.06 -16.09
CA PRO A 132 9.82 28.40 -15.73
C PRO A 132 9.94 26.89 -15.45
N LEU A 133 11.11 26.27 -15.66
CA LEU A 133 11.33 24.83 -15.42
C LEU A 133 12.36 24.60 -14.31
N ALA A 134 12.15 23.57 -13.50
CA ALA A 134 13.13 23.08 -12.53
C ALA A 134 13.27 21.56 -12.61
N LEU A 135 14.48 21.06 -12.37
CA LEU A 135 14.79 19.64 -12.16
C LEU A 135 15.29 19.45 -10.74
N THR A 136 14.84 18.43 -10.03
CA THR A 136 15.31 18.07 -8.67
C THR A 136 15.66 16.59 -8.62
N GLU A 137 16.90 16.25 -8.26
CA GLU A 137 17.34 14.91 -7.87
C GLU A 137 17.46 14.79 -6.35
N LEU A 138 16.83 13.76 -5.78
CA LEU A 138 16.91 13.37 -4.39
C LEU A 138 17.67 12.05 -4.27
N VAL A 139 18.62 11.97 -3.34
CA VAL A 139 19.30 10.74 -2.93
C VAL A 139 19.05 10.52 -1.45
N LEU A 140 18.32 9.45 -1.14
CA LEU A 140 17.74 9.16 0.16
C LEU A 140 18.31 7.85 0.71
N SER A 141 18.62 7.82 2.00
CA SER A 141 19.12 6.62 2.68
C SER A 141 18.30 6.34 3.93
N PHE A 142 17.74 5.13 4.00
CA PHE A 142 16.83 4.71 5.07
C PHE A 142 17.36 3.47 5.77
N GLU A 143 17.44 3.47 7.10
CA GLU A 143 17.83 2.31 7.91
C GLU A 143 16.61 1.54 8.42
N ASN A 144 16.66 0.22 8.38
CA ASN A 144 15.74 -0.67 9.08
C ASN A 144 16.19 -0.90 10.54
N PRO A 145 15.50 -0.33 11.56
CA PRO A 145 15.90 -0.47 12.95
C PRO A 145 15.59 -1.87 13.55
N LYS A 146 14.92 -2.77 12.81
CA LYS A 146 14.54 -4.10 13.32
C LYS A 146 15.61 -5.14 12.97
N ALA A 147 15.81 -6.11 13.87
CA ALA A 147 16.73 -7.25 13.69
C ALA A 147 16.19 -8.36 12.74
N ARG A 148 15.40 -7.98 11.72
CA ARG A 148 14.81 -8.87 10.71
C ARG A 148 14.75 -8.18 9.35
N ILE A 149 14.84 -8.93 8.26
CA ILE A 149 14.59 -8.42 6.90
C ILE A 149 13.12 -8.01 6.79
N ILE A 150 12.84 -6.87 6.14
CA ILE A 150 11.48 -6.35 5.96
C ILE A 150 11.21 -5.90 4.51
N GLU A 151 9.94 -5.85 4.12
CA GLU A 151 9.47 -4.99 3.03
C GLU A 151 9.34 -3.56 3.56
N GLY A 152 9.85 -2.61 2.78
CA GLY A 152 9.50 -1.20 2.86
C GLY A 152 8.62 -0.75 1.68
N ARG A 153 7.85 0.29 1.92
CA ARG A 153 7.09 1.05 0.94
C ARG A 153 7.60 2.47 0.93
N PHE A 154 8.18 2.87 -0.19
CA PHE A 154 8.61 4.24 -0.41
C PHE A 154 7.41 5.06 -0.88
N GLU A 155 7.13 6.18 -0.23
CA GLU A 155 6.13 7.15 -0.68
C GLU A 155 6.69 8.57 -0.65
N ILE A 156 6.43 9.31 -1.72
CA ILE A 156 6.84 10.69 -1.90
C ILE A 156 5.66 11.52 -2.41
N THR A 157 5.52 12.74 -1.88
CA THR A 157 4.51 13.72 -2.31
C THR A 157 5.24 14.87 -2.99
N LEU A 158 5.07 15.01 -4.31
CA LEU A 158 5.77 16.04 -5.07
C LEU A 158 5.11 17.43 -4.94
N PRO A 159 5.83 18.54 -5.23
CA PRO A 159 5.20 19.84 -5.43
C PRO A 159 4.11 19.83 -6.52
N PRO A 160 3.13 20.76 -6.48
CA PRO A 160 2.23 21.02 -7.60
C PRO A 160 3.01 21.27 -8.91
N GLY A 161 2.44 20.83 -10.03
CA GLY A 161 3.07 20.94 -11.35
C GLY A 161 4.30 20.03 -11.59
N ALA A 162 4.65 19.13 -10.67
CA ALA A 162 5.81 18.24 -10.79
C ALA A 162 5.48 16.80 -11.24
N SER A 163 6.46 16.11 -11.84
CA SER A 163 6.35 14.71 -12.27
C SER A 163 7.69 13.97 -12.17
N ILE A 164 7.67 12.69 -11.78
CA ILE A 164 8.88 11.86 -11.68
C ILE A 164 9.43 11.53 -13.06
N SER A 165 10.74 11.72 -13.23
CA SER A 165 11.51 11.59 -14.47
C SER A 165 12.68 10.58 -14.35
N ARG A 166 12.97 10.10 -13.12
CA ARG A 166 13.92 9.02 -12.78
C ARG A 166 13.51 8.36 -11.46
N PHE A 167 13.69 7.05 -11.36
CA PHE A 167 13.66 6.33 -10.08
C PHE A 167 14.72 5.22 -10.13
N ALA A 168 15.52 5.08 -9.08
CA ALA A 168 16.55 4.06 -8.99
C ALA A 168 16.77 3.59 -7.55
N MET A 169 17.28 2.36 -7.38
CA MET A 169 17.70 1.81 -6.10
C MET A 169 19.14 1.35 -6.15
N ARG A 170 19.85 1.33 -5.01
CA ARG A 170 21.15 0.65 -4.93
C ARG A 170 20.95 -0.85 -4.68
N ILE A 171 21.43 -1.70 -5.59
CA ILE A 171 21.38 -3.17 -5.57
C ILE A 171 22.78 -3.69 -5.89
N ALA A 172 23.30 -4.64 -5.11
CA ALA A 172 24.67 -5.17 -5.27
C ALA A 172 25.75 -4.06 -5.46
N GLY A 173 25.66 -3.00 -4.65
CA GLY A 173 26.54 -1.82 -4.73
C GLY A 173 26.26 -0.83 -5.87
N LYS A 174 25.60 -1.26 -6.96
CA LYS A 174 25.35 -0.47 -8.18
C LYS A 174 23.97 0.21 -8.18
N TRP A 175 23.80 1.28 -8.94
CA TRP A 175 22.50 1.93 -9.14
C TRP A 175 21.71 1.22 -10.25
N GLN A 176 20.55 0.67 -9.89
CA GLN A 176 19.63 0.05 -10.83
C GLN A 176 18.45 1.00 -11.09
N GLU A 177 18.41 1.57 -12.30
CA GLU A 177 17.34 2.47 -12.75
C GLU A 177 16.08 1.68 -13.12
N ALA A 178 14.92 2.23 -12.77
CA ALA A 178 13.64 1.78 -13.29
C ALA A 178 13.49 2.09 -14.78
N GLU A 179 12.64 1.33 -15.46
CA GLU A 179 12.24 1.58 -16.85
C GLU A 179 10.78 2.02 -16.95
N VAL A 180 10.44 2.92 -17.89
CA VAL A 180 9.05 3.35 -18.08
C VAL A 180 8.30 2.31 -18.90
N VAL A 181 7.19 1.82 -18.35
CA VAL A 181 6.45 0.66 -18.88
C VAL A 181 4.94 0.87 -18.80
N GLU A 182 4.19 0.29 -19.73
CA GLU A 182 2.72 0.29 -19.72
C GLU A 182 2.21 -0.30 -18.39
N ARG A 183 1.31 0.39 -17.70
CA ARG A 183 1.02 0.13 -16.27
C ARG A 183 0.39 -1.25 -16.01
N GLN A 184 -0.34 -1.84 -16.96
CA GLN A 184 -0.86 -3.20 -16.80
C GLN A 184 0.27 -4.22 -16.97
N ARG A 185 1.10 -4.10 -18.02
CA ARG A 185 2.30 -4.91 -18.22
C ARG A 185 3.29 -4.79 -17.06
N ALA A 186 3.51 -3.58 -16.54
CA ALA A 186 4.36 -3.32 -15.38
C ALA A 186 3.94 -4.13 -14.16
N ARG A 187 2.63 -4.21 -13.91
CA ARG A 187 2.05 -5.04 -12.85
C ARG A 187 2.15 -6.53 -13.17
N GLN A 188 1.97 -6.97 -14.41
CA GLN A 188 2.19 -8.39 -14.76
C GLN A 188 3.63 -8.82 -14.44
N VAL A 189 4.61 -8.09 -14.96
CA VAL A 189 6.04 -8.42 -14.80
C VAL A 189 6.48 -8.33 -13.35
N TYR A 190 6.08 -7.29 -12.61
CA TYR A 190 6.38 -7.16 -11.18
C TYR A 190 5.90 -8.37 -10.36
N GLU A 191 4.70 -8.90 -10.66
CA GLU A 191 4.10 -10.00 -9.91
C GLU A 191 4.72 -11.37 -10.30
N ASP A 192 5.13 -11.55 -11.56
CA ASP A 192 5.90 -12.73 -12.01
C ASP A 192 7.28 -12.84 -11.35
N PHE A 193 7.88 -11.71 -10.93
CA PHE A 193 9.16 -11.67 -10.22
C PHE A 193 9.06 -12.08 -8.74
N LEU A 194 7.98 -11.70 -8.06
CA LEU A 194 7.73 -12.11 -6.68
C LEU A 194 7.67 -13.64 -6.52
N HIS A 195 7.26 -14.35 -7.58
CA HIS A 195 7.30 -15.82 -7.63
C HIS A 195 8.71 -16.41 -7.72
N ARG A 196 9.75 -15.61 -7.97
CA ARG A 196 11.16 -16.03 -8.18
C ARG A 196 12.12 -15.67 -7.04
N ARG A 197 11.70 -14.84 -6.07
CA ARG A 197 12.56 -14.29 -4.98
C ARG A 197 13.71 -13.40 -5.53
N GLN A 198 13.40 -12.66 -6.58
CA GLN A 198 14.22 -11.64 -7.20
C GLN A 198 13.33 -10.40 -7.26
N ASP A 199 13.72 -9.31 -6.59
CA ASP A 199 12.75 -8.40 -6.01
C ASP A 199 12.75 -7.00 -6.66
N PRO A 200 11.88 -6.78 -7.67
CA PRO A 200 11.76 -5.50 -8.37
C PRO A 200 11.15 -4.40 -7.51
N ALA A 201 11.29 -3.16 -7.97
CA ALA A 201 10.53 -2.02 -7.43
C ALA A 201 9.63 -1.41 -8.50
N LEU A 202 8.31 -1.51 -8.29
CA LEU A 202 7.29 -0.87 -9.12
C LEU A 202 6.85 0.44 -8.47
N LEU A 203 7.26 1.57 -9.06
CA LEU A 203 6.84 2.92 -8.71
C LEU A 203 5.61 3.33 -9.54
N GLU A 204 4.55 3.74 -8.85
CA GLU A 204 3.30 4.19 -9.45
C GLU A 204 2.84 5.54 -8.90
N LYS A 205 2.26 6.38 -9.78
CA LYS A 205 1.40 7.50 -9.38
C LYS A 205 0.18 7.00 -8.57
N LYS A 206 -0.30 7.81 -7.63
CA LYS A 206 -1.51 7.57 -6.81
C LYS A 206 -2.55 8.65 -7.11
N ALA A 207 -3.43 8.96 -6.16
CA ALA A 207 -4.28 10.15 -6.29
C ALA A 207 -3.38 11.40 -6.25
N GLY A 208 -3.63 12.33 -7.17
CA GLY A 208 -2.88 13.59 -7.23
C GLY A 208 -1.36 13.46 -7.43
N ASN A 209 -0.63 14.27 -6.67
CA ASN A 209 0.83 14.44 -6.66
C ASN A 209 1.63 13.39 -5.85
N ARG A 210 0.98 12.35 -5.29
CA ARG A 210 1.63 11.31 -4.48
C ARG A 210 2.06 10.11 -5.33
N PHE A 211 3.27 9.61 -5.11
CA PHE A 211 3.86 8.45 -5.78
C PHE A 211 4.30 7.39 -4.75
N ARG A 212 4.23 6.11 -5.13
CA ARG A 212 4.52 4.97 -4.25
C ARG A 212 5.30 3.87 -4.96
N ALA A 213 6.40 3.41 -4.36
CA ALA A 213 7.10 2.18 -4.74
C ALA A 213 7.07 1.12 -3.63
N ARG A 214 7.13 -0.16 -4.00
CA ARG A 214 7.48 -1.26 -3.08
C ARG A 214 8.99 -1.49 -3.13
N VAL A 215 9.60 -1.79 -1.99
CA VAL A 215 11.05 -1.80 -1.78
C VAL A 215 11.42 -2.97 -0.88
N PHE A 216 11.93 -4.04 -1.47
CA PHE A 216 12.41 -5.24 -0.79
C PHE A 216 13.76 -5.68 -1.44
N PRO A 217 14.51 -6.60 -0.81
CA PRO A 217 14.64 -6.71 0.64
C PRO A 217 15.22 -5.42 1.22
N ILE A 218 14.86 -5.11 2.47
CA ILE A 218 15.63 -4.19 3.31
C ILE A 218 16.26 -5.06 4.43
N PRO A 219 17.61 -5.20 4.47
CA PRO A 219 18.25 -6.11 5.42
C PRO A 219 17.98 -5.75 6.89
N ALA A 220 18.10 -6.74 7.78
CA ALA A 220 18.11 -6.50 9.23
C ALA A 220 19.22 -5.50 9.59
N ARG A 221 18.92 -4.45 10.35
CA ARG A 221 19.86 -3.33 10.67
C ARG A 221 20.51 -2.67 9.43
N GLY A 222 19.98 -2.91 8.23
CA GLY A 222 20.59 -2.47 6.97
C GLY A 222 20.02 -1.17 6.43
N VAL A 223 20.84 -0.49 5.60
CA VAL A 223 20.46 0.74 4.89
C VAL A 223 20.03 0.43 3.46
N LYS A 224 18.91 1.01 3.01
CA LYS A 224 18.47 1.01 1.61
C LYS A 224 18.60 2.41 1.03
N HIS A 225 19.22 2.53 -0.15
CA HIS A 225 19.38 3.80 -0.86
C HIS A 225 18.41 3.87 -2.03
N ILE A 226 17.73 5.02 -2.16
CA ILE A 226 16.73 5.31 -3.18
C ILE A 226 17.10 6.65 -3.82
N LYS A 227 17.05 6.71 -5.15
CA LYS A 227 17.19 7.94 -5.93
C LYS A 227 15.88 8.26 -6.65
N VAL A 228 15.46 9.52 -6.62
CA VAL A 228 14.29 10.02 -7.34
C VAL A 228 14.67 11.32 -8.03
N THR A 229 14.42 11.45 -9.33
CA THR A 229 14.51 12.74 -10.02
C THR A 229 13.13 13.12 -10.52
N TYR A 230 12.75 14.39 -10.35
CA TYR A 230 11.48 14.94 -10.83
C TYR A 230 11.69 16.31 -11.48
N SER A 231 10.90 16.61 -12.53
CA SER A 231 10.81 17.96 -13.08
C SER A 231 9.58 18.68 -12.53
N GLN A 232 9.64 20.01 -12.44
CA GLN A 232 8.58 20.89 -11.94
C GLN A 232 8.39 22.10 -12.85
N GLN A 233 7.14 22.52 -13.00
CA GLN A 233 6.73 23.75 -13.69
C GLN A 233 6.53 24.90 -12.67
N LEU A 234 7.14 26.06 -12.91
CA LEU A 234 7.04 27.27 -12.09
C LEU A 234 6.15 28.30 -12.80
N VAL A 235 4.83 28.13 -12.63
CA VAL A 235 3.81 28.71 -13.50
C VAL A 235 3.70 30.24 -13.41
N GLY A 236 3.97 30.87 -12.27
CA GLY A 236 4.00 32.33 -12.11
C GLY A 236 5.43 32.91 -12.01
N ALA A 237 5.65 34.15 -12.46
CA ALA A 237 6.99 34.77 -12.46
C ALA A 237 7.58 34.92 -11.04
N GLU A 238 6.73 35.25 -10.08
CA GLU A 238 7.06 35.30 -8.64
C GLU A 238 6.73 33.98 -7.91
N THR A 239 6.47 32.88 -8.63
CA THR A 239 6.38 31.55 -8.02
C THR A 239 7.77 31.10 -7.58
N ALA A 240 8.02 31.16 -6.27
CA ALA A 240 9.21 30.58 -5.67
C ALA A 240 9.29 29.07 -5.95
N TYR A 241 10.48 28.58 -6.28
CA TYR A 241 10.77 27.15 -6.18
C TYR A 241 10.71 26.73 -4.70
N ARG A 242 10.10 25.59 -4.42
CA ARG A 242 9.86 25.07 -3.07
C ARG A 242 10.23 23.59 -2.99
N LEU A 243 11.31 23.29 -2.27
CA LEU A 243 11.71 21.93 -1.93
C LEU A 243 10.98 21.48 -0.65
N PRO A 244 10.14 20.43 -0.68
CA PRO A 244 9.39 19.99 0.49
C PRO A 244 10.30 19.33 1.55
N LEU A 245 10.41 19.97 2.70
CA LEU A 245 11.21 19.53 3.86
C LEU A 245 10.41 19.60 5.18
N ALA A 246 9.38 20.45 5.27
CA ALA A 246 8.51 20.54 6.43
C ALA A 246 7.84 19.19 6.71
N GLY A 247 7.75 18.81 7.99
CA GLY A 247 7.14 17.53 8.40
C GLY A 247 8.04 16.29 8.25
N LEU A 248 9.29 16.43 7.78
CA LEU A 248 10.30 15.37 7.94
C LEU A 248 10.57 15.05 9.43
N PRO A 249 11.07 13.84 9.74
CA PRO A 249 11.60 13.51 11.07
C PRO A 249 12.94 14.23 11.35
N LYS A 250 13.59 13.91 12.48
CA LYS A 250 15.03 14.14 12.65
C LYS A 250 15.78 13.40 11.50
N VAL A 251 16.75 14.06 10.89
CA VAL A 251 17.62 13.49 9.84
C VAL A 251 19.07 13.74 10.24
N ASP A 252 19.87 12.67 10.29
CA ASP A 252 21.28 12.73 10.69
C ASP A 252 22.08 13.62 9.74
N ASN A 253 21.89 13.45 8.42
CA ASN A 253 22.56 14.21 7.38
C ASN A 253 21.59 14.71 6.31
N LEU A 254 21.28 16.01 6.33
CA LEU A 254 20.51 16.68 5.29
C LEU A 254 21.41 17.67 4.53
N ASP A 255 21.48 17.51 3.21
CA ASP A 255 22.29 18.33 2.30
C ASP A 255 21.41 18.87 1.17
N VAL A 256 21.43 20.17 0.88
CA VAL A 256 20.70 20.77 -0.24
C VAL A 256 21.62 21.67 -1.07
N GLU A 257 21.60 21.48 -2.39
CA GLU A 257 22.28 22.32 -3.38
C GLU A 257 21.27 22.74 -4.46
N ILE A 258 20.93 24.03 -4.56
CA ILE A 258 20.01 24.56 -5.59
C ILE A 258 20.77 25.52 -6.51
N TYR A 259 20.96 25.07 -7.75
CA TYR A 259 21.67 25.75 -8.82
C TYR A 259 20.73 26.64 -9.63
N THR A 260 21.07 27.92 -9.74
CA THR A 260 20.44 28.89 -10.66
C THR A 260 21.51 29.47 -11.58
N ALA A 261 21.13 30.22 -12.62
CA ALA A 261 22.08 30.84 -13.55
C ALA A 261 23.19 31.67 -12.86
N ARG A 262 22.84 32.45 -11.82
CA ARG A 262 23.75 33.41 -11.14
C ARG A 262 24.19 33.00 -9.72
N ARG A 263 23.47 32.07 -9.06
CA ARG A 263 23.66 31.74 -7.63
C ARG A 263 23.58 30.23 -7.37
N ILE A 264 24.34 29.77 -6.37
CA ILE A 264 24.23 28.42 -5.80
C ILE A 264 23.74 28.57 -4.37
N TYR A 265 22.53 28.11 -4.10
CA TYR A 265 21.90 28.17 -2.79
C TYR A 265 22.17 26.86 -2.04
N THR A 266 22.70 26.91 -0.81
CA THR A 266 23.05 25.70 -0.03
C THR A 266 22.46 25.67 1.37
N LEU A 267 22.02 24.49 1.81
CA LEU A 267 21.64 24.17 3.20
C LEU A 267 22.39 22.91 3.65
N ALA A 268 22.87 22.90 4.87
CA ALA A 268 23.27 21.67 5.56
C ALA A 268 22.60 21.65 6.94
N LEU A 269 21.95 20.54 7.30
CA LEU A 269 21.52 20.26 8.67
C LEU A 269 22.11 18.93 9.12
N ARG A 270 22.46 18.85 10.40
CA ARG A 270 23.01 17.66 11.05
C ARG A 270 22.18 17.35 12.29
N ASP A 271 21.77 16.09 12.42
CA ASP A 271 20.98 15.59 13.55
C ASP A 271 19.79 16.49 13.98
N GLN A 272 19.10 17.06 13.01
CA GLN A 272 18.03 18.04 13.23
C GLN A 272 16.78 17.74 12.42
N LYS A 273 15.67 18.37 12.82
CA LYS A 273 14.40 18.35 12.10
C LYS A 273 14.24 19.67 11.34
N PRO A 274 13.94 19.68 10.02
CA PRO A 274 13.66 20.91 9.29
C PRO A 274 12.47 21.68 9.86
N ALA A 275 12.66 22.98 10.12
CA ALA A 275 11.62 23.87 10.63
C ALA A 275 10.53 24.20 9.59
N GLY A 276 10.86 24.13 8.30
CA GLY A 276 9.97 24.47 7.18
C GLY A 276 10.47 23.94 5.84
N ASP A 277 9.79 24.30 4.76
CA ASP A 277 10.23 24.04 3.38
C ASP A 277 11.37 25.00 2.98
N ALA A 278 12.29 24.57 2.10
CA ALA A 278 13.31 25.46 1.54
C ALA A 278 12.77 26.18 0.30
N LEU A 279 12.95 27.50 0.24
CA LEU A 279 12.40 28.37 -0.81
C LEU A 279 13.51 29.08 -1.61
N VAL A 280 13.31 29.24 -2.92
CA VAL A 280 14.13 30.10 -3.78
C VAL A 280 13.22 31.01 -4.60
N HIS A 281 13.30 32.32 -4.34
CA HIS A 281 12.49 33.36 -5.00
C HIS A 281 13.17 33.90 -6.27
N GLY A 282 12.38 34.52 -7.17
CA GLY A 282 12.86 35.21 -8.37
C GLY A 282 13.44 34.33 -9.49
N SER A 283 13.57 33.01 -9.29
CA SER A 283 14.14 32.08 -10.27
C SER A 283 13.30 31.90 -11.54
N ALA A 284 11.99 32.17 -11.47
CA ALA A 284 11.03 31.94 -12.55
C ALA A 284 10.79 33.15 -13.47
N ARG A 285 11.49 34.28 -13.26
CA ARG A 285 11.27 35.57 -13.94
C ARG A 285 11.56 35.60 -15.45
N VAL A 286 12.15 34.54 -16.01
CA VAL A 286 12.36 34.42 -17.46
C VAL A 286 11.01 34.28 -18.19
N GLY A 287 10.85 35.01 -19.30
CA GLY A 287 9.61 35.01 -20.11
C GLY A 287 9.35 33.69 -20.83
N GLY A 288 10.37 33.09 -21.43
CA GLY A 288 10.29 31.75 -22.02
C GLY A 288 11.64 31.08 -22.22
N LEU A 289 11.62 29.81 -22.60
CA LEU A 289 12.80 29.05 -22.99
C LEU A 289 12.65 28.54 -24.43
N VAL A 290 13.77 28.37 -25.13
CA VAL A 290 13.81 27.77 -26.47
C VAL A 290 14.98 26.81 -26.64
N SER A 291 14.78 25.75 -27.41
CA SER A 291 15.81 24.82 -27.87
C SER A 291 15.37 24.16 -29.18
N GLY A 292 16.12 24.38 -30.27
CA GLY A 292 15.73 23.90 -31.59
C GLY A 292 14.34 24.43 -31.98
N LYS A 293 13.43 23.53 -32.37
CA LYS A 293 12.03 23.87 -32.67
C LYS A 293 11.12 23.95 -31.44
N LEU A 294 11.60 23.65 -30.22
CA LEU A 294 10.75 23.57 -29.04
C LEU A 294 10.85 24.84 -28.20
N ALA A 295 9.70 25.38 -27.78
CA ALA A 295 9.62 26.53 -26.90
C ALA A 295 8.63 26.31 -25.74
N VAL A 296 8.85 27.01 -24.63
CA VAL A 296 7.85 27.22 -23.58
C VAL A 296 7.80 28.69 -23.20
N VAL A 297 6.60 29.29 -23.19
CA VAL A 297 6.38 30.72 -22.93
C VAL A 297 5.42 30.94 -21.77
N ARG A 298 5.69 31.98 -20.99
CA ARG A 298 4.84 32.52 -19.92
C ARG A 298 3.77 33.42 -20.55
N ALA A 299 2.60 32.85 -20.84
CA ALA A 299 1.44 33.62 -21.26
C ALA A 299 0.80 34.28 -20.03
N ARG A 300 0.71 35.62 -20.00
CA ARG A 300 -0.05 36.35 -18.98
C ARG A 300 -1.42 36.71 -19.53
N VAL A 301 -2.46 36.30 -18.81
CA VAL A 301 -3.85 36.70 -19.05
C VAL A 301 -4.03 38.13 -18.53
N ARG A 302 -4.38 39.08 -19.41
CA ARG A 302 -4.95 40.37 -19.01
C ARG A 302 -6.42 40.43 -19.45
N LEU A 303 -7.30 40.88 -18.56
CA LEU A 303 -8.75 40.92 -18.78
C LEU A 303 -9.34 42.12 -18.04
N THR A 304 -10.49 42.62 -18.47
CA THR A 304 -11.22 43.65 -17.71
C THR A 304 -11.52 43.15 -16.30
N ARG A 305 -11.04 43.85 -15.27
CA ARG A 305 -11.23 43.48 -13.85
C ARG A 305 -12.66 43.72 -13.37
N ARG A 306 -13.60 42.89 -13.80
CA ARG A 306 -14.99 42.96 -13.34
C ARG A 306 -15.12 42.34 -11.93
N PRO A 307 -15.49 43.10 -10.89
CA PRO A 307 -15.80 42.53 -9.58
C PRO A 307 -17.10 41.73 -9.66
N VAL A 308 -17.24 40.72 -8.80
CA VAL A 308 -18.47 39.88 -8.71
C VAL A 308 -18.81 39.66 -7.24
N GLY A 309 -19.94 40.23 -6.82
CA GLY A 309 -20.51 40.02 -5.49
C GLY A 309 -20.94 38.58 -5.26
N ILE A 310 -20.90 38.13 -4.01
CA ILE A 310 -21.39 36.80 -3.60
C ILE A 310 -22.79 36.98 -3.03
N LYS A 311 -23.83 36.77 -3.86
CA LYS A 311 -25.24 36.89 -3.43
C LYS A 311 -25.62 35.90 -2.32
N SER A 312 -25.07 34.69 -2.37
CA SER A 312 -25.22 33.64 -1.34
C SER A 312 -24.12 32.58 -1.49
N LEU A 313 -23.74 31.93 -0.39
CA LEU A 313 -22.55 31.07 -0.31
C LEU A 313 -22.83 29.74 0.40
N LEU A 314 -22.66 28.63 -0.33
CA LEU A 314 -22.66 27.27 0.23
C LEU A 314 -21.23 26.72 0.31
N VAL A 315 -20.74 26.44 1.52
CA VAL A 315 -19.41 25.88 1.76
C VAL A 315 -19.48 24.38 2.01
N LEU A 316 -18.72 23.60 1.22
CA LEU A 316 -18.47 22.18 1.42
C LEU A 316 -17.06 21.99 1.99
N PHE A 317 -16.97 21.83 3.31
CA PHE A 317 -15.70 21.65 4.02
C PHE A 317 -15.37 20.16 4.15
N ASP A 318 -14.25 19.71 3.59
CA ASP A 318 -13.79 18.32 3.71
C ASP A 318 -13.36 18.04 5.15
N SER A 319 -13.99 17.05 5.76
CA SER A 319 -13.77 16.58 7.13
C SER A 319 -13.36 15.11 7.18
N SER A 320 -12.81 14.60 6.07
CA SER A 320 -12.23 13.26 6.00
C SER A 320 -11.03 13.07 6.94
N ALA A 321 -10.69 11.82 7.26
CA ALA A 321 -9.65 11.52 8.23
C ALA A 321 -8.25 12.03 7.83
N SER A 322 -7.98 12.17 6.52
CA SER A 322 -6.75 12.79 6.00
C SER A 322 -6.54 14.23 6.49
N ARG A 323 -7.60 14.96 6.88
CA ARG A 323 -7.53 16.33 7.39
C ARG A 323 -7.14 16.43 8.87
N ALA A 324 -7.05 15.31 9.59
CA ALA A 324 -6.90 15.30 11.05
C ALA A 324 -5.60 15.96 11.55
N LEU A 325 -4.50 15.77 10.83
CA LEU A 325 -3.25 16.49 11.12
C LEU A 325 -3.45 17.98 10.75
N GLY A 326 -3.27 18.87 11.74
CA GLY A 326 -3.44 20.31 11.57
C GLY A 326 -4.89 20.82 11.47
N PHE A 327 -5.91 19.97 11.67
CA PHE A 327 -7.33 20.29 11.52
C PHE A 327 -7.75 21.59 12.24
N ALA A 328 -7.30 21.80 13.48
CA ALA A 328 -7.61 23.00 14.26
C ALA A 328 -7.11 24.31 13.61
N ARG A 329 -5.94 24.26 12.94
CA ARG A 329 -5.40 25.38 12.17
C ARG A 329 -6.16 25.59 10.86
N GLN A 330 -6.60 24.52 10.20
CA GLN A 330 -7.46 24.60 9.02
C GLN A 330 -8.81 25.25 9.36
N LEU A 331 -9.40 24.92 10.51
CA LEU A 331 -10.61 25.57 11.03
C LEU A 331 -10.40 27.05 11.38
N LYS A 332 -9.30 27.43 12.08
CA LYS A 332 -8.99 28.86 12.33
C LYS A 332 -8.81 29.63 11.02
N SER A 333 -8.11 29.04 10.05
CA SER A 333 -7.94 29.57 8.69
C SER A 333 -9.25 29.64 7.87
N PHE A 334 -10.29 28.91 8.26
CA PHE A 334 -11.61 28.97 7.63
C PHE A 334 -12.50 30.03 8.29
N GLY A 335 -12.50 30.14 9.63
CA GLY A 335 -13.20 31.22 10.33
C GLY A 335 -12.77 32.61 9.86
N ALA A 336 -11.46 32.84 9.78
CA ALA A 336 -10.92 34.10 9.24
C ALA A 336 -11.30 34.36 7.76
N LEU A 337 -11.50 33.30 6.96
CA LEU A 337 -11.99 33.45 5.58
C LEU A 337 -13.46 33.85 5.54
N VAL A 338 -14.32 33.26 6.37
CA VAL A 338 -15.73 33.67 6.47
C VAL A 338 -15.83 35.11 6.95
N GLU A 339 -15.04 35.50 7.95
CA GLU A 339 -14.96 36.88 8.45
C GLU A 339 -14.52 37.88 7.36
N ALA A 340 -13.47 37.56 6.59
CA ALA A 340 -12.98 38.42 5.51
C ALA A 340 -13.94 38.47 4.30
N LEU A 341 -14.69 37.40 4.02
CA LEU A 341 -15.77 37.41 3.04
C LEU A 341 -16.96 38.27 3.54
N ARG A 342 -17.35 38.13 4.81
CA ARG A 342 -18.39 38.95 5.46
C ARG A 342 -18.05 40.44 5.41
N LYS A 343 -16.81 40.81 5.74
CA LYS A 343 -16.31 42.20 5.65
C LYS A 343 -16.33 42.77 4.22
N LYS A 344 -16.37 41.92 3.18
CA LYS A 344 -16.37 42.35 1.77
C LYS A 344 -17.74 42.26 1.06
N HIS A 345 -18.62 41.35 1.47
CA HIS A 345 -19.92 41.08 0.82
C HIS A 345 -21.13 41.34 1.74
N GLY A 346 -20.89 41.86 2.96
CA GLY A 346 -21.92 42.22 3.92
C GLY A 346 -22.24 41.14 4.96
N GLY A 347 -22.73 41.57 6.13
CA GLY A 347 -23.18 40.68 7.21
C GLY A 347 -24.36 39.78 6.80
N ALA A 348 -25.33 40.37 6.09
CA ALA A 348 -26.58 39.72 5.70
C ALA A 348 -26.45 38.63 4.61
N MET A 349 -25.28 38.48 3.97
CA MET A 349 -25.04 37.47 2.94
C MET A 349 -25.44 36.07 3.43
N PRO A 350 -26.39 35.36 2.78
CA PRO A 350 -26.77 34.01 3.16
C PRO A 350 -25.59 33.04 3.05
N LEU A 351 -25.37 32.28 4.12
CA LEU A 351 -24.26 31.37 4.31
C LEU A 351 -24.76 30.00 4.80
N VAL A 352 -24.47 28.96 4.04
CA VAL A 352 -24.63 27.56 4.43
C VAL A 352 -23.26 26.93 4.57
N VAL A 353 -22.97 26.27 5.69
CA VAL A 353 -21.70 25.56 5.92
C VAL A 353 -22.00 24.11 6.27
N ALA A 354 -21.46 23.18 5.47
CA ALA A 354 -21.52 21.75 5.74
C ALA A 354 -20.13 21.12 5.80
N CYS A 355 -19.91 20.29 6.82
CA CYS A 355 -18.81 19.33 6.81
C CYS A 355 -19.22 18.10 5.98
N TYR A 356 -18.30 17.57 5.16
CA TYR A 356 -18.51 16.32 4.46
C TYR A 356 -17.35 15.34 4.62
N ASP A 357 -17.68 14.06 4.61
CA ASP A 357 -16.76 12.93 4.47
C ASP A 357 -17.52 11.84 3.69
N GLN A 358 -17.81 10.71 4.32
CA GLN A 358 -18.76 9.70 3.82
C GLN A 358 -20.20 10.00 4.24
N VAL A 359 -20.40 10.97 5.15
CA VAL A 359 -21.67 11.64 5.42
C VAL A 359 -21.58 13.11 5.03
N VAL A 360 -22.69 13.83 5.06
CA VAL A 360 -22.71 15.30 5.00
C VAL A 360 -23.46 15.78 6.24
N ARG A 361 -22.95 16.80 6.92
CA ARG A 361 -23.57 17.42 8.09
C ARG A 361 -23.55 18.93 7.91
N GLU A 362 -24.74 19.52 7.81
CA GLU A 362 -24.92 20.96 8.00
C GLU A 362 -24.46 21.35 9.40
N ILE A 363 -23.64 22.40 9.47
CA ILE A 363 -23.09 22.99 10.70
C ILE A 363 -23.74 24.34 10.95
N TYR A 364 -24.08 25.07 9.88
CA TYR A 364 -24.69 26.39 9.94
C TYR A 364 -25.52 26.68 8.69
N ARG A 365 -26.59 27.44 8.90
CA ARG A 365 -27.41 28.11 7.90
C ARG A 365 -27.90 29.42 8.51
N GLY A 366 -27.80 30.52 7.77
CA GLY A 366 -28.22 31.84 8.22
C GLY A 366 -27.43 32.93 7.51
N ARG A 367 -27.33 34.09 8.14
CA ARG A 367 -26.51 35.22 7.67
C ARG A 367 -25.02 35.00 7.98
N ALA A 368 -24.12 35.59 7.19
CA ALA A 368 -22.67 35.47 7.38
C ALA A 368 -22.17 36.12 8.68
N ASP A 369 -22.91 37.08 9.25
CA ASP A 369 -22.64 37.66 10.57
C ASP A 369 -22.81 36.68 11.74
N GLY A 370 -23.83 35.81 11.70
CA GLY A 370 -24.08 34.78 12.72
C GLY A 370 -23.13 33.56 12.72
N PHE A 371 -22.14 33.50 11.82
CA PHE A 371 -21.13 32.43 11.82
C PHE A 371 -19.87 32.84 12.60
N GLY A 372 -19.55 32.11 13.67
CA GLY A 372 -18.41 32.42 14.54
C GLY A 372 -17.86 31.22 15.32
N ALA A 373 -17.42 31.49 16.55
CA ALA A 373 -16.67 30.53 17.38
C ALA A 373 -17.47 29.24 17.69
N ALA A 374 -18.78 29.35 17.92
CA ALA A 374 -19.66 28.21 18.21
C ALA A 374 -19.73 27.22 17.04
N GLN A 375 -19.85 27.71 15.80
CA GLN A 375 -19.87 26.88 14.60
C GLN A 375 -18.50 26.23 14.36
N ILE A 376 -17.40 26.97 14.56
CA ILE A 376 -16.04 26.42 14.52
C ILE A 376 -15.82 25.33 15.60
N ALA A 377 -16.39 25.48 16.80
CA ALA A 377 -16.39 24.46 17.83
C ALA A 377 -17.22 23.23 17.42
N SER A 378 -18.39 23.42 16.78
CA SER A 378 -19.21 22.35 16.20
C SER A 378 -18.46 21.56 15.12
N MET A 379 -17.72 22.23 14.22
CA MET A 379 -16.83 21.57 13.25
C MET A 379 -15.71 20.77 13.94
N ARG A 380 -15.11 21.31 15.02
CA ARG A 380 -14.09 20.63 15.82
C ARG A 380 -14.65 19.38 16.52
N ALA A 381 -15.86 19.47 17.07
CA ALA A 381 -16.56 18.36 17.73
C ALA A 381 -17.08 17.29 16.74
N HIS A 382 -17.41 17.68 15.51
CA HIS A 382 -17.65 16.75 14.41
C HIS A 382 -16.36 16.00 14.04
N GLY A 383 -15.25 16.73 13.90
CA GLY A 383 -13.89 16.23 13.79
C GLY A 383 -13.57 15.55 12.45
N ALA A 384 -12.29 15.57 12.08
CA ALA A 384 -11.78 14.90 10.88
C ALA A 384 -11.84 13.36 11.01
N LEU A 385 -12.84 12.72 10.39
CA LEU A 385 -13.04 11.26 10.36
C LEU A 385 -13.82 10.88 9.11
N GLY A 386 -13.65 9.65 8.64
CA GLY A 386 -14.39 9.09 7.50
C GLY A 386 -13.68 9.29 6.15
N ALA A 387 -14.30 8.79 5.10
CA ALA A 387 -13.76 8.74 3.74
C ALA A 387 -14.40 9.79 2.81
N SER A 388 -13.59 10.65 2.19
CA SER A 388 -14.07 11.74 1.32
C SER A 388 -14.95 11.22 0.14
N ASP A 389 -16.26 11.49 0.18
CA ASP A 389 -17.29 11.21 -0.83
C ASP A 389 -17.88 12.55 -1.35
N LEU A 390 -17.06 13.34 -2.05
CA LEU A 390 -17.49 14.61 -2.68
C LEU A 390 -18.70 14.41 -3.60
N SER A 391 -18.84 13.23 -4.23
CA SER A 391 -19.99 12.84 -5.04
C SER A 391 -21.29 12.73 -4.23
N ARG A 392 -21.25 12.65 -2.90
CA ARG A 392 -22.40 12.81 -1.99
C ARG A 392 -22.59 14.25 -1.56
N ALA A 393 -21.51 14.98 -1.28
CA ALA A 393 -21.57 16.40 -0.94
C ALA A 393 -22.24 17.23 -2.06
N LEU A 394 -21.91 16.99 -3.33
CA LEU A 394 -22.55 17.65 -4.48
C LEU A 394 -24.05 17.28 -4.61
N ARG A 395 -24.42 16.02 -4.35
CA ARG A 395 -25.84 15.60 -4.35
C ARG A 395 -26.65 16.22 -3.21
N TRP A 396 -26.03 16.40 -2.05
CA TRP A 396 -26.62 17.12 -0.93
C TRP A 396 -26.75 18.61 -1.24
N ALA A 397 -25.72 19.22 -1.84
CA ALA A 397 -25.72 20.62 -2.26
C ALA A 397 -26.83 20.94 -3.28
N LYS A 398 -27.16 20.00 -4.20
CA LYS A 398 -28.29 20.15 -5.13
C LYS A 398 -29.63 20.36 -4.41
N ALA A 399 -29.81 19.73 -3.25
CA ALA A 399 -31.05 19.82 -2.46
C ALA A 399 -31.11 21.05 -1.54
N GLN A 400 -30.13 21.96 -1.60
CA GLN A 400 -30.11 23.20 -0.82
C GLN A 400 -30.60 24.36 -1.67
N ARG A 401 -31.23 25.36 -1.01
CA ARG A 401 -31.41 26.71 -1.56
C ARG A 401 -30.19 27.57 -1.23
N ASP A 402 -30.18 28.82 -1.69
CA ASP A 402 -29.24 29.88 -1.29
C ASP A 402 -27.77 29.58 -1.61
N ARG A 403 -27.55 29.09 -2.84
CA ARG A 403 -26.26 28.55 -3.31
C ARG A 403 -25.77 29.18 -4.62
N ALA A 404 -25.90 30.50 -4.75
CA ALA A 404 -25.42 31.27 -5.91
C ALA A 404 -23.92 31.01 -6.18
N ARG A 405 -23.13 30.87 -5.11
CA ARG A 405 -21.75 30.41 -5.14
C ARG A 405 -21.58 29.16 -4.26
N VAL A 406 -20.80 28.20 -4.76
CA VAL A 406 -20.37 27.03 -3.98
C VAL A 406 -18.86 27.10 -3.75
N LEU A 407 -18.40 26.79 -2.53
CA LEU A 407 -16.98 26.79 -2.18
C LEU A 407 -16.57 25.44 -1.58
N ILE A 408 -15.74 24.69 -2.29
CA ILE A 408 -15.23 23.39 -1.85
C ILE A 408 -13.87 23.59 -1.17
N ILE A 409 -13.69 23.10 0.05
CA ILE A 409 -12.41 23.17 0.77
C ILE A 409 -11.92 21.75 0.98
N SER A 410 -11.04 21.26 0.12
CA SER A 410 -10.60 19.86 0.04
C SER A 410 -9.22 19.74 -0.61
N ASP A 411 -8.59 18.56 -0.54
CA ASP A 411 -7.45 18.22 -1.40
C ASP A 411 -7.84 17.54 -2.71
N GLY A 412 -9.12 17.20 -2.90
CA GLY A 412 -9.62 16.47 -4.07
C GLY A 412 -9.40 14.96 -4.05
N VAL A 413 -8.83 14.40 -2.97
CA VAL A 413 -8.51 12.97 -2.87
C VAL A 413 -9.78 12.19 -2.49
N LEU A 414 -10.72 12.07 -3.43
CA LEU A 414 -11.92 11.25 -3.24
C LEU A 414 -11.53 9.78 -2.96
N THR A 415 -11.88 9.29 -1.78
CA THR A 415 -11.55 7.93 -1.30
C THR A 415 -12.77 7.01 -1.24
N ALA A 416 -13.98 7.58 -1.23
CA ALA A 416 -15.26 6.88 -1.34
C ALA A 416 -16.10 7.45 -2.50
N GLY A 417 -17.00 6.62 -3.03
CA GLY A 417 -17.97 7.03 -4.04
C GLY A 417 -17.42 7.10 -5.47
N LYS A 418 -18.31 7.43 -6.42
CA LYS A 418 -17.99 7.46 -7.85
C LYS A 418 -17.27 8.76 -8.24
N ARG A 419 -15.97 8.67 -8.55
CA ARG A 419 -15.22 9.73 -9.25
C ARG A 419 -15.75 10.01 -10.66
N SER A 420 -16.33 9.01 -11.33
CA SER A 420 -16.93 9.16 -12.68
C SER A 420 -18.28 9.85 -12.61
N GLY A 421 -18.45 10.94 -13.35
CA GLY A 421 -19.71 11.69 -13.41
C GLY A 421 -19.79 12.90 -12.46
N LEU A 422 -18.68 13.32 -11.84
CA LEU A 422 -18.62 14.52 -11.01
C LEU A 422 -19.12 15.77 -11.74
N GLY A 423 -18.65 16.03 -12.96
CA GLY A 423 -19.12 17.16 -13.78
C GLY A 423 -20.63 17.19 -13.95
N LYS A 424 -21.29 16.03 -14.16
CA LYS A 424 -22.77 15.94 -14.22
C LYS A 424 -23.47 16.20 -12.89
N LEU A 425 -22.79 15.99 -11.76
CA LEU A 425 -23.30 16.36 -10.44
C LEU A 425 -23.15 17.86 -10.17
N THR A 426 -22.09 18.51 -10.68
CA THR A 426 -21.98 19.98 -10.69
C THR A 426 -22.99 20.62 -11.65
N GLU A 427 -23.13 20.08 -12.86
CA GLU A 427 -24.07 20.54 -13.90
C GLU A 427 -25.51 20.58 -13.37
N ALA A 428 -25.90 19.58 -12.57
CA ALA A 428 -27.18 19.53 -11.89
C ALA A 428 -27.40 20.63 -10.81
N LEU A 429 -26.39 21.45 -10.50
CA LEU A 429 -26.49 22.64 -9.63
C LEU A 429 -26.84 23.92 -10.42
N LYS A 430 -26.70 23.93 -11.75
CA LYS A 430 -26.89 25.10 -12.63
C LYS A 430 -28.14 25.98 -12.36
N PRO A 431 -29.33 25.45 -11.95
CA PRO A 431 -30.52 26.28 -11.73
C PRO A 431 -30.38 27.40 -10.67
N GLU A 432 -29.50 27.24 -9.68
CA GLU A 432 -29.25 28.28 -8.66
C GLU A 432 -27.77 28.65 -8.51
N THR A 433 -26.84 27.82 -8.99
CA THR A 433 -25.40 28.02 -8.78
C THR A 433 -24.76 28.60 -10.03
N GLN A 434 -24.28 29.84 -9.96
CA GLN A 434 -23.58 30.51 -11.06
C GLN A 434 -22.14 30.00 -11.25
N ARG A 435 -21.45 29.70 -10.14
CA ARG A 435 -20.05 29.28 -10.11
C ARG A 435 -19.71 28.51 -8.84
N ALA A 436 -18.89 27.47 -8.97
CA ALA A 436 -18.32 26.72 -7.86
C ALA A 436 -16.79 26.86 -7.87
N ASP A 437 -16.17 27.27 -6.76
CA ASP A 437 -14.73 27.40 -6.60
C ASP A 437 -14.18 26.33 -5.64
N ALA A 438 -12.87 26.03 -5.71
CA ALA A 438 -12.22 25.13 -4.76
C ALA A 438 -10.95 25.73 -4.14
N LEU A 439 -10.87 25.70 -2.81
CA LEU A 439 -9.66 25.99 -2.04
C LEU A 439 -8.91 24.69 -1.77
N VAL A 440 -7.75 24.55 -2.41
CA VAL A 440 -6.94 23.33 -2.34
C VAL A 440 -6.08 23.36 -1.07
N VAL A 441 -6.22 22.34 -0.22
CA VAL A 441 -5.59 22.26 1.11
C VAL A 441 -4.68 21.03 1.28
N GLY A 442 -3.66 21.12 2.13
CA GLY A 442 -2.76 20.01 2.43
C GLY A 442 -1.58 19.83 1.45
N GLY A 443 -0.71 18.86 1.76
CA GLY A 443 0.47 18.54 0.94
C GLY A 443 0.17 17.60 -0.23
N ILE A 444 -0.70 16.60 -0.02
CA ILE A 444 -1.24 15.75 -1.09
C ILE A 444 -2.41 16.51 -1.73
N ARG A 445 -2.50 16.54 -3.06
CA ARG A 445 -3.53 17.28 -3.81
C ARG A 445 -3.85 16.59 -5.15
N ASP A 446 -5.13 16.32 -5.40
CA ASP A 446 -5.69 15.78 -6.65
C ASP A 446 -6.45 16.90 -7.40
N GLU A 447 -5.69 17.94 -7.78
CA GLU A 447 -6.19 19.15 -8.45
C GLU A 447 -6.94 18.83 -9.76
N THR A 448 -6.59 17.74 -10.45
CA THR A 448 -7.32 17.26 -11.63
C THR A 448 -8.76 16.85 -11.29
N ALA A 449 -9.00 16.19 -10.15
CA ALA A 449 -10.35 15.84 -9.72
C ALA A 449 -11.19 17.08 -9.42
N LEU A 450 -10.62 18.07 -8.71
CA LEU A 450 -11.30 19.33 -8.41
C LEU A 450 -11.56 20.17 -9.68
N ALA A 451 -10.64 20.18 -10.65
CA ALA A 451 -10.86 20.83 -11.95
C ALA A 451 -12.13 20.31 -12.64
N THR A 452 -12.39 18.99 -12.63
CA THR A 452 -13.63 18.41 -13.19
C THR A 452 -14.90 18.68 -12.38
N VAL A 453 -14.79 19.38 -11.24
CA VAL A 453 -15.93 19.83 -10.43
C VAL A 453 -16.19 21.32 -10.61
N VAL A 454 -15.14 22.13 -10.84
CA VAL A 454 -15.25 23.61 -10.93
C VAL A 454 -15.22 24.18 -12.35
N ARG A 455 -14.97 23.37 -13.38
CA ARG A 455 -14.92 23.81 -14.80
C ARG A 455 -15.84 23.01 -15.72
N GLY A 456 -16.34 23.67 -16.76
CA GLY A 456 -17.10 23.10 -17.87
C GLY A 456 -18.55 22.70 -17.57
N ALA A 457 -19.08 23.06 -16.39
CA ALA A 457 -20.36 22.54 -15.90
C ALA A 457 -21.34 23.61 -15.37
N LEU A 458 -20.91 24.85 -15.20
CA LEU A 458 -21.71 25.94 -14.62
C LEU A 458 -21.68 27.19 -15.52
N PRO A 459 -22.58 28.18 -15.32
CA PRO A 459 -22.61 29.40 -16.14
C PRO A 459 -21.27 30.15 -16.19
N ALA A 460 -20.49 30.13 -15.10
CA ALA A 460 -19.10 30.56 -15.11
C ALA A 460 -18.20 29.54 -14.40
N ASP A 461 -17.05 29.24 -14.99
CA ASP A 461 -16.04 28.37 -14.38
C ASP A 461 -15.42 29.01 -13.14
N GLY A 462 -15.15 28.18 -12.14
CA GLY A 462 -14.46 28.57 -10.93
C GLY A 462 -12.98 28.27 -10.93
N LEU A 463 -12.36 28.67 -9.82
CA LEU A 463 -10.93 28.63 -9.60
C LEU A 463 -10.52 27.41 -8.78
N LEU A 464 -9.32 26.92 -9.05
CA LEU A 464 -8.52 26.21 -8.06
C LEU A 464 -7.60 27.25 -7.40
N ILE A 465 -7.76 27.48 -6.10
CA ILE A 465 -6.96 28.44 -5.33
C ILE A 465 -6.17 27.68 -4.27
N ASP A 466 -4.85 27.82 -4.27
CA ASP A 466 -4.01 27.30 -3.19
C ASP A 466 -4.29 28.06 -1.89
N ARG A 467 -4.72 27.35 -0.83
CA ARG A 467 -5.03 27.97 0.47
C ARG A 467 -3.79 28.56 1.17
N ASP A 468 -2.56 28.22 0.75
CA ASP A 468 -1.32 28.77 1.30
C ASP A 468 -1.02 30.23 0.85
N GLN A 469 -1.83 30.78 -0.05
CA GLN A 469 -1.81 32.20 -0.43
C GLN A 469 -2.27 33.11 0.73
N ALA A 470 -1.90 34.40 0.65
CA ALA A 470 -2.39 35.43 1.57
C ALA A 470 -3.92 35.53 1.49
N LEU A 471 -4.57 35.79 2.63
CA LEU A 471 -6.02 35.69 2.76
C LEU A 471 -6.75 36.67 1.82
N ASP A 472 -6.24 37.88 1.73
CA ASP A 472 -6.79 38.98 0.93
C ASP A 472 -6.70 38.67 -0.57
N ARG A 473 -5.64 37.95 -0.98
CA ARG A 473 -5.50 37.40 -2.34
C ARG A 473 -6.55 36.31 -2.61
N VAL A 474 -6.83 35.43 -1.65
CA VAL A 474 -7.91 34.41 -1.78
C VAL A 474 -9.27 35.08 -1.89
N VAL A 475 -9.59 36.00 -0.99
CA VAL A 475 -10.86 36.77 -0.98
C VAL A 475 -11.02 37.59 -2.27
N SER A 476 -9.96 38.27 -2.72
CA SER A 476 -9.95 39.01 -3.99
C SER A 476 -10.23 38.08 -5.19
N ARG A 477 -9.62 36.90 -5.26
CA ARG A 477 -9.85 35.94 -6.36
C ARG A 477 -11.29 35.42 -6.39
N LEU A 478 -11.87 35.11 -5.23
CA LEU A 478 -13.27 34.69 -5.10
C LEU A 478 -14.26 35.80 -5.49
N SER A 479 -13.86 37.07 -5.37
CA SER A 479 -14.69 38.27 -5.60
C SER A 479 -14.50 38.92 -6.99
N ARG A 480 -13.82 38.23 -7.93
CA ARG A 480 -13.62 38.69 -9.31
C ARG A 480 -14.24 37.71 -10.30
N ALA A 481 -14.66 38.22 -11.46
CA ALA A 481 -15.10 37.42 -12.60
C ALA A 481 -14.03 36.40 -13.05
N THR A 482 -14.44 35.45 -13.88
CA THR A 482 -13.59 34.44 -14.53
C THR A 482 -13.92 34.38 -16.01
N ALA A 483 -12.92 34.13 -16.84
CA ALA A 483 -13.08 33.83 -18.26
C ALA A 483 -12.67 32.38 -18.55
N SER A 484 -13.27 31.80 -19.60
CA SER A 484 -12.99 30.45 -20.08
C SER A 484 -12.99 30.37 -21.59
N ARG A 485 -12.46 29.28 -22.14
CA ARG A 485 -12.20 29.08 -23.58
C ARG A 485 -11.32 30.17 -24.19
N VAL A 486 -10.56 30.91 -23.36
CA VAL A 486 -9.67 32.00 -23.81
C VAL A 486 -8.59 31.39 -24.70
N LYS A 487 -8.71 31.60 -26.02
CA LYS A 487 -7.84 30.99 -27.04
C LYS A 487 -6.39 31.40 -26.82
N VAL A 488 -5.47 30.47 -27.01
CA VAL A 488 -4.02 30.67 -26.90
C VAL A 488 -3.38 30.23 -28.20
N ALA A 489 -2.49 31.08 -28.74
CA ALA A 489 -1.69 30.78 -29.92
C ALA A 489 -0.28 31.35 -29.77
N VAL A 490 0.69 30.69 -30.40
CA VAL A 490 2.07 31.19 -30.55
C VAL A 490 2.33 31.39 -32.05
N GLY A 491 2.81 32.58 -32.43
CA GLY A 491 3.10 32.90 -33.82
C GLY A 491 4.17 31.97 -34.40
N GLY A 492 3.92 31.42 -35.59
CA GLY A 492 4.84 30.51 -36.26
C GLY A 492 4.95 29.11 -35.64
N ALA A 493 3.99 28.69 -34.82
CA ALA A 493 3.99 27.36 -34.19
C ALA A 493 3.00 26.38 -34.83
N ALA A 494 3.51 25.25 -35.32
CA ALA A 494 2.73 24.12 -35.86
C ALA A 494 1.97 23.34 -34.77
N PHE A 495 2.32 23.53 -33.50
CA PHE A 495 1.55 23.05 -32.35
C PHE A 495 1.69 24.02 -31.18
N THR A 496 0.59 24.21 -30.44
CA THR A 496 0.53 25.01 -29.20
C THR A 496 -0.26 24.21 -28.15
N TYR A 497 0.14 24.20 -26.89
CA TYR A 497 -0.66 23.64 -25.78
C TYR A 497 -0.39 24.34 -24.44
N PRO A 498 -1.42 24.70 -23.65
CA PRO A 498 -2.85 24.54 -23.94
C PRO A 498 -3.33 25.48 -25.04
N GLU A 499 -4.32 25.03 -25.82
CA GLU A 499 -4.95 25.79 -26.92
C GLU A 499 -6.00 26.78 -26.40
N HIS A 500 -6.53 26.55 -25.20
CA HIS A 500 -7.48 27.40 -24.50
C HIS A 500 -7.20 27.43 -22.98
N LEU A 501 -7.56 28.52 -22.31
CA LEU A 501 -7.51 28.65 -20.86
C LEU A 501 -8.92 28.78 -20.26
N ASP A 502 -9.19 27.98 -19.23
CA ASP A 502 -10.48 27.86 -18.55
C ASP A 502 -10.40 28.26 -17.07
N GLY A 503 -11.37 29.02 -16.58
CA GLY A 503 -11.41 29.52 -15.21
C GLY A 503 -10.16 30.34 -14.85
N VAL A 504 -9.87 31.36 -15.67
CA VAL A 504 -8.75 32.32 -15.49
C VAL A 504 -9.25 33.73 -15.18
N GLN A 505 -8.38 34.54 -14.56
CA GLN A 505 -8.64 35.94 -14.24
C GLN A 505 -7.51 36.85 -14.74
N ASP A 506 -7.76 38.16 -14.74
CA ASP A 506 -6.70 39.14 -14.93
C ASP A 506 -5.53 38.93 -13.93
N GLY A 507 -4.31 38.95 -14.48
CA GLY A 507 -3.08 38.73 -13.75
C GLY A 507 -2.70 37.26 -13.54
N ASP A 508 -3.49 36.32 -14.07
CA ASP A 508 -3.10 34.91 -14.09
C ASP A 508 -2.04 34.63 -15.17
N GLU A 509 -1.19 33.64 -14.92
CA GLU A 509 -0.14 33.21 -15.85
C GLU A 509 -0.28 31.72 -16.14
N ALA A 510 0.03 31.32 -17.36
CA ALA A 510 0.07 29.95 -17.83
C ALA A 510 1.39 29.66 -18.55
N LEU A 511 1.84 28.41 -18.50
CA LEU A 511 2.95 27.94 -19.34
C LEU A 511 2.37 27.30 -20.60
N VAL A 512 2.74 27.87 -21.74
CA VAL A 512 2.30 27.46 -23.07
C VAL A 512 3.48 26.85 -23.79
N TYR A 513 3.33 25.63 -24.28
CA TYR A 513 4.34 24.85 -25.00
C TYR A 513 4.08 24.94 -26.50
N ALA A 514 5.13 25.20 -27.28
CA ALA A 514 5.03 25.40 -28.72
C ALA A 514 6.07 24.56 -29.49
N GLU A 515 5.66 24.09 -30.67
CA GLU A 515 6.50 23.45 -31.68
C GLU A 515 6.58 24.44 -32.85
N LEU A 516 7.71 25.16 -32.95
CA LEU A 516 7.96 26.19 -33.97
C LEU A 516 8.22 25.55 -35.34
N ASP A 517 7.79 26.22 -36.41
CA ASP A 517 8.13 25.77 -37.75
C ASP A 517 9.62 26.03 -38.08
N SER A 518 10.10 25.27 -39.04
CA SER A 518 11.47 25.10 -39.51
C SER A 518 12.18 26.40 -39.86
N ALA A 519 11.45 27.38 -40.41
CA ALA A 519 11.99 28.67 -40.82
C ALA A 519 12.35 29.59 -39.63
N LEU A 520 11.65 29.47 -38.49
CA LEU A 520 11.86 30.31 -37.31
C LEU A 520 12.89 29.67 -36.34
N GLY A 521 14.04 29.32 -36.90
CA GLY A 521 15.08 28.54 -36.22
C GLY A 521 15.65 29.20 -34.95
N ALA A 522 16.20 28.39 -34.05
CA ALA A 522 16.63 28.78 -32.70
C ALA A 522 17.72 29.87 -32.61
N ARG A 523 18.26 30.38 -33.72
CA ARG A 523 19.16 31.53 -33.75
C ARG A 523 18.42 32.87 -33.72
N GLU A 524 17.20 32.95 -34.26
CA GLU A 524 16.47 34.20 -34.49
C GLU A 524 15.32 34.43 -33.50
N ALA A 525 14.72 33.35 -32.97
CA ALA A 525 13.61 33.40 -32.02
C ALA A 525 13.99 33.91 -30.60
N ARG A 526 14.65 35.07 -30.50
CA ARG A 526 14.90 35.78 -29.22
C ARG A 526 13.60 36.28 -28.58
N THR A 527 12.56 36.50 -29.39
CA THR A 527 11.19 36.83 -28.94
C THR A 527 10.16 36.06 -29.76
N LEU A 528 9.11 35.55 -29.12
CA LEU A 528 7.91 35.04 -29.82
C LEU A 528 6.71 35.94 -29.59
N GLN A 529 5.83 36.04 -30.59
CA GLN A 529 4.51 36.61 -30.40
C GLN A 529 3.58 35.54 -29.79
N VAL A 530 2.93 35.88 -28.69
CA VAL A 530 1.99 35.03 -27.96
C VAL A 530 0.66 35.75 -27.85
N SER A 531 -0.39 35.11 -28.34
CA SER A 531 -1.77 35.62 -28.33
C SER A 531 -2.58 34.93 -27.24
N VAL A 532 -3.32 35.70 -26.44
CA VAL A 532 -4.19 35.24 -25.35
C VAL A 532 -5.52 35.97 -25.44
N GLY A 533 -6.55 35.29 -25.96
CA GLY A 533 -7.73 35.95 -26.50
C GLY A 533 -7.35 36.86 -27.68
N GLU A 534 -7.86 38.09 -27.68
CA GLU A 534 -7.50 39.13 -28.65
C GLU A 534 -6.09 39.71 -28.42
N GLN A 535 -5.55 39.59 -27.20
CA GLN A 535 -4.33 40.30 -26.82
C GLN A 535 -3.08 39.61 -27.36
N ARG A 536 -2.25 40.38 -28.09
CA ARG A 536 -0.94 39.93 -28.58
C ARG A 536 0.17 40.50 -27.69
N SER A 537 1.18 39.69 -27.39
CA SER A 537 2.34 40.07 -26.57
C SER A 537 3.62 39.51 -27.16
N ARG A 538 4.77 40.22 -27.03
CA ARG A 538 6.09 39.67 -27.34
C ARG A 538 6.71 39.11 -26.05
N VAL A 539 7.18 37.87 -26.09
CA VAL A 539 7.79 37.18 -24.94
C VAL A 539 9.24 36.84 -25.26
N THR A 540 10.18 37.41 -24.50
CA THR A 540 11.63 37.15 -24.63
C THR A 540 11.97 35.73 -24.19
N LEU A 541 12.72 35.01 -25.02
CA LEU A 541 13.18 33.65 -24.77
C LEU A 541 14.63 33.65 -24.28
N SER A 542 14.97 32.67 -23.44
CA SER A 542 16.35 32.29 -23.14
C SER A 542 16.68 30.95 -23.81
N PRO A 543 17.76 30.84 -24.59
CA PRO A 543 18.21 29.55 -25.12
C PRO A 543 18.68 28.64 -23.98
N VAL A 544 18.42 27.34 -24.09
CA VAL A 544 18.82 26.31 -23.11
C VAL A 544 19.30 25.03 -23.79
N GLU A 545 20.10 24.21 -23.10
CA GLU A 545 20.30 22.82 -23.51
C GLU A 545 18.94 22.07 -23.49
N SER A 546 18.64 21.33 -24.55
CA SER A 546 17.30 20.79 -24.86
C SER A 546 16.70 19.91 -23.75
N ALA A 547 17.58 19.16 -23.09
CA ALA A 547 17.36 18.06 -22.16
C ALA A 547 16.19 18.18 -21.16
N LEU A 548 15.94 19.37 -20.59
CA LEU A 548 14.81 19.61 -19.67
C LEU A 548 13.56 20.13 -20.39
N LEU A 549 13.72 20.92 -21.46
CA LEU A 549 12.63 21.46 -22.26
C LEU A 549 11.94 20.36 -23.07
N ASP A 550 12.69 19.46 -23.70
CA ASP A 550 12.17 18.32 -24.49
C ASP A 550 11.22 17.47 -23.63
N ARG A 551 11.65 17.10 -22.42
CA ARG A 551 10.84 16.32 -21.48
C ARG A 551 9.61 17.07 -20.98
N ALA A 552 9.69 18.41 -20.85
CA ALA A 552 8.54 19.23 -20.49
C ALA A 552 7.53 19.37 -21.65
N PHE A 553 8.03 19.49 -22.88
CA PHE A 553 7.23 19.53 -24.10
C PHE A 553 6.54 18.18 -24.38
N VAL A 554 7.25 17.04 -24.28
CA VAL A 554 6.63 15.72 -24.43
C VAL A 554 5.56 15.49 -23.35
N ARG A 555 5.75 15.99 -22.13
CA ARG A 555 4.71 15.98 -21.09
C ARG A 555 3.49 16.82 -21.50
N ALA A 556 3.66 17.97 -22.14
CA ALA A 556 2.57 18.77 -22.70
C ALA A 556 1.85 18.05 -23.86
N ARG A 557 2.59 17.42 -24.78
CA ARG A 557 2.04 16.62 -25.88
C ARG A 557 1.24 15.40 -25.37
N ILE A 558 1.70 14.76 -24.29
CA ILE A 558 0.95 13.72 -23.56
C ILE A 558 -0.32 14.30 -22.92
N ALA A 559 -0.25 15.47 -22.28
CA ALA A 559 -1.41 16.12 -21.66
C ALA A 559 -2.49 16.51 -22.69
N SER A 560 -2.10 16.99 -23.88
CA SER A 560 -2.99 17.22 -25.03
C SER A 560 -3.75 15.95 -25.43
N LEU A 561 -3.04 14.84 -25.64
CA LEU A 561 -3.66 13.55 -25.97
C LEU A 561 -4.56 13.02 -24.83
N GLN A 562 -4.20 13.26 -23.56
CA GLN A 562 -5.04 12.90 -22.42
C GLN A 562 -6.32 13.76 -22.32
N ALA A 563 -6.26 15.03 -22.71
CA ALA A 563 -7.44 15.90 -22.81
C ALA A 563 -8.39 15.44 -23.92
N GLN A 564 -7.86 15.10 -25.10
CA GLN A 564 -8.63 14.50 -26.20
C GLN A 564 -9.30 13.17 -25.77
N ILE A 565 -8.61 12.32 -25.02
CA ILE A 565 -9.20 11.08 -24.45
C ILE A 565 -10.37 11.36 -23.49
N ALA A 566 -10.37 12.51 -22.81
CA ALA A 566 -11.37 12.89 -21.81
C ALA A 566 -12.67 13.45 -22.42
N THR A 567 -12.62 14.04 -23.62
CA THR A 567 -13.82 14.52 -24.34
C THR A 567 -14.56 13.42 -25.09
N LEU A 568 -13.87 12.34 -25.49
CA LEU A 568 -14.48 11.19 -26.18
C LEU A 568 -15.63 10.56 -25.38
N SER A 569 -16.68 10.11 -26.09
CA SER A 569 -17.86 9.48 -25.49
C SER A 569 -17.61 8.02 -25.07
N ALA A 570 -18.65 7.34 -24.59
CA ALA A 570 -18.60 5.90 -24.34
C ALA A 570 -18.51 5.06 -25.64
N LYS A 571 -19.02 5.57 -26.77
CA LYS A 571 -19.05 4.88 -28.07
C LYS A 571 -17.65 4.80 -28.70
N ASP A 572 -16.80 5.79 -28.47
CA ASP A 572 -15.48 5.98 -29.11
C ASP A 572 -14.36 5.07 -28.53
N ALA A 573 -14.69 3.83 -28.19
CA ALA A 573 -13.78 2.90 -27.53
C ALA A 573 -12.51 2.61 -28.36
N ALA A 574 -12.64 2.53 -29.69
CA ALA A 574 -11.52 2.33 -30.60
C ALA A 574 -10.58 3.55 -30.66
N THR A 575 -11.14 4.76 -30.82
CA THR A 575 -10.37 6.02 -30.86
C THR A 575 -9.64 6.25 -29.54
N ARG A 576 -10.34 6.06 -28.40
CA ARG A 576 -9.75 6.11 -27.06
C ARG A 576 -8.58 5.14 -26.90
N ARG A 577 -8.68 3.93 -27.46
CA ARG A 577 -7.60 2.94 -27.45
C ARG A 577 -6.38 3.42 -28.27
N LYS A 578 -6.59 3.86 -29.52
CA LYS A 578 -5.52 4.39 -30.39
C LYS A 578 -4.78 5.57 -29.73
N LEU A 579 -5.50 6.50 -29.10
CA LEU A 579 -4.89 7.63 -28.38
C LEU A 579 -4.12 7.16 -27.13
N ALA A 580 -4.66 6.21 -26.35
CA ALA A 580 -3.96 5.65 -25.19
C ALA A 580 -2.67 4.91 -25.59
N GLU A 581 -2.67 4.18 -26.71
CA GLU A 581 -1.49 3.51 -27.26
C GLU A 581 -0.43 4.54 -27.75
N ARG A 582 -0.85 5.69 -28.30
CA ARG A 582 0.04 6.83 -28.60
C ARG A 582 0.64 7.46 -27.34
N VAL A 583 -0.17 7.63 -26.28
CA VAL A 583 0.30 8.14 -24.97
C VAL A 583 1.31 7.19 -24.33
N VAL A 584 1.06 5.87 -24.35
CA VAL A 584 2.01 4.87 -23.85
C VAL A 584 3.33 4.94 -24.63
N ARG A 585 3.29 4.97 -25.97
CA ARG A 585 4.49 5.06 -26.81
C ARG A 585 5.33 6.32 -26.51
N LEU A 586 4.70 7.49 -26.44
CA LEU A 586 5.39 8.73 -26.07
C LEU A 586 5.98 8.66 -24.65
N SER A 587 5.25 8.06 -23.71
CA SER A 587 5.67 7.88 -22.31
C SER A 587 6.93 7.00 -22.21
N THR A 588 6.94 5.85 -22.89
CA THR A 588 8.05 4.89 -22.85
C THR A 588 9.30 5.43 -23.55
N THR A 589 9.17 5.96 -24.77
CA THR A 589 10.31 6.46 -25.55
C THR A 589 11.03 7.63 -24.88
N ASN A 590 10.32 8.51 -24.18
CA ASN A 590 10.87 9.75 -23.60
C ASN A 590 11.04 9.71 -22.07
N ARG A 591 10.78 8.55 -21.44
CA ARG A 591 10.80 8.36 -19.97
C ARG A 591 9.89 9.33 -19.20
N VAL A 592 8.75 9.70 -19.78
CA VAL A 592 7.75 10.59 -19.16
C VAL A 592 6.61 9.74 -18.59
N LEU A 593 6.29 9.89 -17.31
CA LEU A 593 5.13 9.21 -16.72
C LEU A 593 3.80 9.85 -17.17
N SER A 594 2.84 8.98 -17.49
CA SER A 594 1.44 9.32 -17.76
C SER A 594 0.51 8.45 -16.91
N ASP A 595 -0.80 8.70 -16.96
CA ASP A 595 -1.78 7.85 -16.25
C ASP A 595 -1.95 6.45 -16.86
N TYR A 596 -1.16 6.11 -17.89
CA TYR A 596 -1.10 4.79 -18.53
C TYR A 596 0.21 4.05 -18.27
N THR A 597 1.23 4.68 -17.65
CA THR A 597 2.54 4.07 -17.39
C THR A 597 2.91 3.98 -15.91
N ALA A 598 4.01 3.28 -15.64
CA ALA A 598 4.67 3.15 -14.34
C ALA A 598 6.19 3.03 -14.53
N LEU A 599 6.96 3.12 -13.46
CA LEU A 599 8.42 2.92 -13.46
C LEU A 599 8.76 1.59 -12.77
N LEU A 600 9.48 0.69 -13.45
CA LEU A 600 9.80 -0.66 -12.97
C LEU A 600 11.31 -0.94 -12.94
N VAL A 601 11.88 -1.09 -11.73
CA VAL A 601 13.24 -1.61 -11.50
C VAL A 601 13.19 -3.14 -11.54
N LEU A 602 14.00 -3.81 -12.36
CA LEU A 602 14.28 -5.26 -12.29
C LEU A 602 15.74 -5.51 -11.93
N GLU A 603 16.07 -6.70 -11.42
CA GLU A 603 17.39 -6.98 -10.85
C GLU A 603 18.52 -7.01 -11.89
N THR A 604 18.32 -7.65 -13.05
CA THR A 604 19.39 -7.81 -14.08
C THR A 604 19.00 -7.31 -15.47
N GLU A 605 19.99 -7.19 -16.37
CA GLU A 605 19.76 -6.91 -17.81
C GLU A 605 19.02 -8.06 -18.54
N TYR A 606 19.25 -9.30 -18.10
CA TYR A 606 18.57 -10.48 -18.63
C TYR A 606 17.06 -10.40 -18.38
N ASP A 607 16.67 -9.94 -17.19
CA ASP A 607 15.27 -9.84 -16.77
C ASP A 607 14.45 -8.91 -17.65
N TYR A 608 14.97 -7.72 -17.98
CA TYR A 608 14.31 -6.79 -18.89
C TYR A 608 14.10 -7.40 -20.29
N ARG A 609 15.17 -7.96 -20.87
CA ARG A 609 15.11 -8.63 -22.19
C ARG A 609 14.10 -9.77 -22.19
N ARG A 610 14.09 -10.62 -21.15
CA ARG A 610 13.19 -11.78 -21.01
C ARG A 610 11.71 -11.42 -21.00
N PHE A 611 11.32 -10.21 -20.60
CA PHE A 611 9.92 -9.77 -20.58
C PHE A 611 9.50 -8.91 -21.79
N GLY A 612 10.40 -8.71 -22.77
CA GLY A 612 10.19 -7.80 -23.88
C GLY A 612 10.20 -6.33 -23.47
N LEU A 613 10.81 -6.01 -22.33
CA LEU A 613 10.97 -4.64 -21.84
C LEU A 613 12.27 -4.09 -22.40
N ASP A 614 12.22 -3.52 -23.59
CA ASP A 614 13.43 -3.01 -24.22
C ASP A 614 14.07 -1.87 -23.40
N ARG A 615 15.39 -1.96 -23.30
CA ARG A 615 16.28 -0.97 -22.67
C ARG A 615 17.36 -0.47 -23.62
N ARG A 616 17.30 -0.87 -24.90
CA ARG A 616 18.13 -0.34 -26.00
C ARG A 616 17.55 0.96 -26.56
N ALA A 617 16.27 1.26 -26.33
CA ALA A 617 15.71 2.60 -26.52
C ALA A 617 16.54 3.66 -25.75
N LEU A 618 17.43 4.34 -26.46
CA LEU A 618 18.46 5.28 -26.00
C LEU A 618 17.86 6.57 -25.40
N SER A 619 17.16 6.40 -24.28
CA SER A 619 16.47 7.48 -23.58
C SER A 619 17.32 7.93 -22.40
N ASP A 620 18.11 8.97 -22.63
CA ASP A 620 19.18 9.38 -21.72
C ASP A 620 18.67 9.82 -20.35
N ILE A 621 19.49 9.61 -19.32
CA ILE A 621 19.12 9.88 -17.94
C ILE A 621 19.42 11.34 -17.62
N LEU A 622 18.37 12.15 -17.49
CA LEU A 622 18.48 13.55 -17.07
C LEU A 622 18.89 13.62 -15.59
N ALA A 623 20.02 14.28 -15.31
CA ALA A 623 20.62 14.43 -13.99
C ALA A 623 20.85 15.92 -13.65
N VAL A 624 21.15 16.22 -12.37
CA VAL A 624 21.52 17.58 -11.92
C VAL A 624 23.03 17.66 -11.67
N THR A 625 23.71 18.51 -12.42
CA THR A 625 25.14 18.84 -12.26
C THR A 625 25.31 20.28 -11.77
N PRO A 626 26.53 20.70 -11.35
CA PRO A 626 26.82 22.10 -11.06
C PRO A 626 26.60 23.05 -12.26
N LEU A 627 26.72 22.57 -13.50
CA LEU A 627 26.45 23.37 -14.69
C LEU A 627 24.93 23.56 -14.89
N GLY A 628 24.15 22.48 -14.80
CA GLY A 628 22.69 22.49 -14.93
C GLY A 628 22.06 21.10 -15.05
N PRO A 629 20.83 20.99 -15.60
CA PRO A 629 20.26 19.74 -16.04
C PRO A 629 21.06 19.19 -17.23
N THR A 630 21.59 17.97 -17.14
CA THR A 630 22.36 17.35 -18.24
C THR A 630 21.85 15.94 -18.53
N LEU A 631 21.92 15.52 -19.79
CA LEU A 631 21.73 14.12 -20.16
C LEU A 631 22.95 13.29 -19.74
N THR A 632 22.72 12.05 -19.34
CA THR A 632 23.78 11.06 -19.11
C THR A 632 23.46 9.79 -19.88
N HIS A 633 24.28 9.50 -20.89
CA HIS A 633 24.13 8.34 -21.77
C HIS A 633 24.41 7.04 -21.01
N ARG A 634 23.60 6.00 -21.27
CA ARG A 634 23.61 4.75 -20.48
C ARG A 634 24.70 3.75 -20.92
N GLY A 635 25.96 4.19 -20.89
CA GLY A 635 27.10 3.27 -20.71
C GLY A 635 27.75 2.66 -21.94
N LEU A 636 28.10 3.45 -22.96
CA LEU A 636 29.24 3.10 -23.85
C LEU A 636 30.61 3.25 -23.14
N ALA A 637 30.64 3.93 -22.00
CA ALA A 637 31.80 4.24 -21.17
C ALA A 637 32.57 3.03 -20.58
N ALA A 638 32.24 1.80 -20.98
CA ALA A 638 32.97 0.57 -20.63
C ALA A 638 33.82 0.00 -21.78
N ARG A 639 33.74 0.55 -23.00
CA ARG A 639 34.58 0.13 -24.16
C ARG A 639 35.68 1.13 -24.55
N SER A 640 35.52 2.41 -24.25
CA SER A 640 36.45 3.48 -24.68
C SER A 640 37.71 3.68 -23.81
N ARG A 641 38.04 2.75 -22.90
CA ARG A 641 39.21 2.83 -21.98
C ARG A 641 39.99 1.50 -21.87
N LYS A 642 40.08 0.75 -22.97
CA LYS A 642 40.92 -0.46 -23.12
C LYS A 642 41.76 -0.50 -24.41
N HIS A 643 41.83 0.59 -25.18
CA HIS A 643 42.60 0.67 -26.43
C HIS A 643 43.66 1.80 -26.46
N THR A 644 43.86 2.52 -25.35
CA THR A 644 44.82 3.65 -25.26
C THR A 644 46.03 3.37 -24.36
N THR A 645 46.14 2.16 -23.78
CA THR A 645 47.27 1.71 -22.96
C THR A 645 47.86 0.38 -23.45
N ALA A 646 47.70 0.09 -24.73
CA ALA A 646 48.27 -1.09 -25.42
C ALA A 646 48.88 -0.67 -26.77
N ARG A 647 49.42 0.56 -26.83
CA ARG A 647 49.97 1.18 -28.05
C ARG A 647 51.06 2.21 -27.75
N ARG A 648 51.83 1.99 -26.67
CA ARG A 648 52.99 2.81 -26.25
C ARG A 648 54.09 1.96 -25.60
N GLU A 649 54.21 0.72 -26.05
CA GLU A 649 55.15 -0.30 -25.53
C GLU A 649 55.65 -1.24 -26.65
N LEU A 650 55.44 -0.81 -27.90
CA LEU A 650 55.84 -1.46 -29.16
C LEU A 650 56.10 -0.32 -30.16
N ALA A 651 57.19 0.41 -29.91
CA ALA A 651 57.61 1.59 -30.67
C ALA A 651 59.15 1.76 -30.64
N GLU A 652 59.89 0.65 -30.55
CA GLU A 652 61.34 0.54 -30.67
C GLU A 652 61.66 -0.77 -31.38
N LYS A 653 62.59 -0.74 -32.35
CA LYS A 653 62.81 -1.75 -33.42
C LYS A 653 61.58 -1.81 -34.36
N GLY A 654 61.62 -1.51 -35.66
CA GLY A 654 62.72 -1.53 -36.65
C GLY A 654 62.71 -2.88 -37.38
N GLY A 655 62.63 -2.98 -38.72
CA GLY A 655 62.45 -1.97 -39.78
C GLY A 655 62.54 -2.62 -41.19
N LYS A 656 62.57 -1.79 -42.26
CA LYS A 656 62.81 -2.10 -43.71
C LYS A 656 61.69 -2.75 -44.56
N LYS A 657 61.67 -2.28 -45.84
CA LYS A 657 61.21 -2.89 -47.13
C LYS A 657 59.72 -3.28 -47.26
N GLU A 658 58.92 -2.63 -48.11
CA GLU A 658 58.84 -2.64 -49.61
C GLU A 658 57.91 -3.76 -50.14
N GLU A 659 57.28 -3.68 -51.31
CA GLU A 659 56.68 -2.59 -52.11
C GLU A 659 55.98 -3.22 -53.33
N LYS A 660 54.73 -2.84 -53.63
CA LYS A 660 54.12 -2.63 -54.97
C LYS A 660 52.62 -2.30 -54.77
N LYS A 661 52.15 -1.11 -55.16
CA LYS A 661 51.84 -0.62 -56.52
C LYS A 661 50.57 -1.27 -57.10
N ASP A 662 49.58 -0.53 -57.64
CA ASP A 662 49.49 0.94 -57.79
C ASP A 662 48.04 1.48 -57.88
N ILE A 663 47.88 2.76 -57.49
CA ILE A 663 47.12 3.88 -58.13
C ILE A 663 45.82 3.50 -58.88
N ALA A 664 44.61 3.90 -58.46
CA ALA A 664 43.98 5.25 -58.47
C ALA A 664 43.68 5.80 -59.89
N ALA A 665 42.75 6.74 -60.16
CA ALA A 665 41.89 7.61 -59.33
C ALA A 665 40.46 7.71 -59.97
N GLY A 666 39.51 8.60 -59.63
CA GLY A 666 39.43 9.69 -58.65
C GLY A 666 38.11 10.49 -58.76
N SER A 667 37.74 11.22 -57.69
CA SER A 667 36.87 12.44 -57.62
C SER A 667 35.65 12.67 -58.55
N GLY A 668 34.49 13.12 -58.00
CA GLY A 668 33.46 13.74 -58.86
C GLY A 668 32.08 14.15 -58.27
N ALA A 669 32.01 15.25 -57.52
CA ALA A 669 30.86 16.18 -57.40
C ALA A 669 29.43 15.64 -57.06
N ALA A 670 28.41 16.51 -57.20
CA ALA A 670 27.00 16.30 -56.85
C ALA A 670 26.07 16.59 -58.05
N PRO A 671 24.85 16.02 -58.06
CA PRO A 671 23.62 16.85 -58.03
C PRO A 671 22.64 16.38 -56.93
N GLY A 672 21.42 16.88 -56.73
CA GLY A 672 20.53 17.74 -57.54
C GLY A 672 19.14 17.08 -57.68
N TRP A 673 18.09 17.84 -57.97
CA TRP A 673 16.70 17.40 -57.72
C TRP A 673 15.73 17.73 -58.87
N LEU A 674 14.96 16.75 -59.37
CA LEU A 674 13.76 17.01 -60.16
C LEU A 674 12.72 15.87 -60.12
N LYS A 675 11.52 16.17 -60.66
CA LYS A 675 10.28 15.36 -60.62
C LYS A 675 10.07 14.61 -61.95
N ARG A 676 9.25 13.55 -61.94
CA ARG A 676 8.13 13.41 -62.90
C ARG A 676 7.04 12.46 -62.37
N ALA A 677 5.89 12.39 -63.05
CA ALA A 677 4.68 11.70 -62.60
C ALA A 677 3.80 11.18 -63.74
N GLY A 678 2.96 10.17 -63.46
CA GLY A 678 1.96 9.55 -64.35
C GLY A 678 1.67 8.09 -63.91
N SER A 679 0.57 7.43 -64.30
CA SER A 679 -0.71 7.93 -64.81
C SER A 679 -1.84 6.88 -64.62
N ARG A 680 -3.06 7.36 -64.33
CA ARG A 680 -4.43 6.80 -64.57
C ARG A 680 -4.76 5.28 -64.58
N ARG A 681 -5.90 5.01 -63.91
CA ARG A 681 -6.99 4.03 -64.20
C ARG A 681 -6.81 2.53 -63.82
N GLY A 682 -7.92 1.93 -63.33
CA GLY A 682 -8.04 0.50 -62.98
C GLY A 682 -9.22 0.16 -62.04
N ARG A 683 -10.43 -0.04 -62.59
CA ARG A 683 -11.53 -0.85 -61.99
C ARG A 683 -11.26 -2.34 -62.35
N SER A 684 -11.75 -3.40 -61.71
CA SER A 684 -12.63 -3.64 -60.54
C SER A 684 -12.29 -5.04 -59.92
N GLY A 685 -13.02 -5.54 -58.91
CA GLY A 685 -12.90 -6.94 -58.48
C GLY A 685 -13.64 -7.27 -57.17
N LYS A 686 -14.33 -8.42 -57.09
CA LYS A 686 -15.21 -8.81 -55.97
C LYS A 686 -14.65 -9.92 -55.07
N MET A 687 -14.94 -9.78 -53.77
CA MET A 687 -15.28 -10.83 -52.78
C MET A 687 -14.26 -11.85 -52.20
N SER A 688 -14.53 -12.13 -50.92
CA SER A 688 -14.24 -13.37 -50.16
C SER A 688 -12.82 -13.62 -49.63
N GLY A 689 -12.69 -14.60 -48.72
CA GLY A 689 -11.42 -15.02 -48.11
C GLY A 689 -11.40 -15.03 -46.57
N ARG A 690 -11.91 -16.10 -45.94
CA ARG A 690 -11.55 -16.40 -44.53
C ARG A 690 -10.11 -16.93 -44.51
N TYR A 691 -9.27 -16.44 -43.60
CA TYR A 691 -7.97 -17.07 -43.32
C TYR A 691 -7.85 -17.52 -41.87
N GLY A 692 -7.91 -18.84 -41.67
CA GLY A 692 -7.47 -19.50 -40.46
C GLY A 692 -6.00 -19.88 -40.58
N LEU A 693 -5.21 -19.64 -39.54
CA LEU A 693 -3.76 -19.89 -39.58
C LEU A 693 -3.41 -21.34 -39.24
N ARG A 694 -3.06 -22.14 -40.25
CA ARG A 694 -2.06 -23.22 -40.11
C ARG A 694 -0.70 -22.64 -40.52
N GLY A 695 0.35 -22.94 -39.76
CA GLY A 695 1.73 -22.58 -40.10
C GLY A 695 2.49 -23.75 -40.74
N PRO A 696 3.55 -23.49 -41.53
CA PRO A 696 4.44 -24.53 -42.02
C PRO A 696 5.37 -25.06 -40.92
N ARG A 697 5.85 -26.30 -41.11
CA ARG A 697 7.14 -26.77 -40.59
C ARG A 697 8.18 -26.57 -41.69
N LEU A 698 9.47 -26.63 -41.34
CA LEU A 698 10.45 -27.43 -42.08
C LEU A 698 11.69 -27.73 -41.22
N SER A 699 12.53 -28.62 -41.76
CA SER A 699 13.81 -29.16 -41.27
C SER A 699 14.91 -28.10 -41.05
N GLY A 700 16.07 -28.41 -40.47
CA GLY A 700 16.56 -29.70 -39.96
C GLY A 700 17.87 -30.13 -40.65
N MET A 701 18.99 -30.00 -39.95
CA MET A 701 20.34 -30.43 -40.34
C MET A 701 21.12 -30.81 -39.07
N GLY A 702 22.14 -31.67 -39.20
CA GLY A 702 23.06 -32.04 -38.13
C GLY A 702 24.35 -32.64 -38.68
N VAL A 703 25.46 -32.44 -37.97
CA VAL A 703 26.79 -33.01 -38.25
C VAL A 703 27.44 -33.40 -36.92
N THR A 704 28.41 -34.31 -36.95
CA THR A 704 28.96 -35.07 -35.82
C THR A 704 30.39 -34.66 -35.41
N GLY A 705 30.79 -35.05 -34.19
CA GLY A 705 32.20 -35.06 -33.75
C GLY A 705 32.78 -33.73 -33.26
N THR A 706 33.95 -33.68 -32.59
CA THR A 706 34.75 -34.71 -31.87
C THR A 706 35.57 -34.03 -30.74
N GLY A 707 36.21 -34.81 -29.84
CA GLY A 707 37.60 -34.53 -29.40
C GLY A 707 37.92 -33.60 -28.21
N ARG A 708 38.43 -34.23 -27.12
CA ARG A 708 39.64 -33.88 -26.30
C ARG A 708 39.77 -32.51 -25.55
N GLY A 709 40.68 -32.54 -24.55
CA GLY A 709 41.11 -31.41 -23.69
C GLY A 709 40.20 -31.21 -22.46
N GLY A 710 40.66 -31.14 -21.20
CA GLY A 710 41.99 -30.83 -20.62
C GLY A 710 41.88 -29.53 -19.80
N GLY A 711 42.56 -29.29 -18.67
CA GLY A 711 43.54 -30.05 -17.87
C GLY A 711 44.24 -29.08 -16.88
N GLY A 712 44.77 -29.55 -15.74
CA GLY A 712 45.43 -28.72 -14.70
C GLY A 712 44.48 -28.18 -13.60
N THR A 713 44.80 -28.08 -12.29
CA THR A 713 46.06 -27.99 -11.49
C THR A 713 46.89 -26.72 -11.73
N GLY A 714 47.65 -26.15 -10.76
CA GLY A 714 47.77 -26.38 -9.30
C GLY A 714 47.18 -25.22 -8.46
N GLU A 715 47.08 -25.28 -7.12
CA GLU A 715 48.13 -25.21 -6.08
C GLU A 715 48.66 -23.79 -5.76
N GLY A 716 49.02 -23.57 -4.50
CA GLY A 716 49.39 -22.27 -3.93
C GLY A 716 49.04 -22.17 -2.44
N ARG A 717 50.05 -22.29 -1.56
CA ARG A 717 49.93 -22.35 -0.09
C ARG A 717 50.46 -21.04 0.55
N ILE A 718 50.80 -21.07 1.85
CA ILE A 718 51.23 -19.93 2.70
C ILE A 718 50.03 -19.06 3.15
N GLY A 719 49.88 -18.69 4.44
CA GLY A 719 50.68 -19.05 5.61
C GLY A 719 50.07 -18.59 6.94
N ASP A 720 50.69 -19.01 8.04
CA ASP A 720 50.39 -18.72 9.45
C ASP A 720 50.65 -17.23 9.83
N LEU A 721 50.46 -16.72 11.07
CA LEU A 721 50.16 -17.27 12.40
C LEU A 721 49.42 -16.18 13.23
N GLY A 722 48.77 -16.50 14.36
CA GLY A 722 48.12 -15.45 15.18
C GLY A 722 47.26 -15.90 16.37
N SER A 723 47.80 -16.66 17.31
CA SER A 723 47.06 -17.21 18.45
C SER A 723 47.25 -16.42 19.76
N ILE A 724 46.24 -15.65 20.21
CA ILE A 724 46.21 -15.08 21.57
C ILE A 724 44.88 -15.34 22.30
N ARG A 725 45.02 -15.92 23.50
CA ARG A 725 44.11 -16.08 24.65
C ARG A 725 42.62 -16.40 24.44
N ARG A 726 42.20 -17.51 25.07
CA ARG A 726 40.87 -17.62 25.68
C ARG A 726 40.79 -16.64 26.87
N GLY A 727 39.67 -15.93 27.02
CA GLY A 727 39.25 -15.34 28.29
C GLY A 727 37.97 -16.04 28.74
N ALA A 728 37.99 -16.66 29.92
CA ALA A 728 36.80 -17.21 30.56
C ALA A 728 36.49 -16.37 31.81
N GLY A 729 35.27 -15.84 31.88
CA GLY A 729 34.78 -15.07 33.02
C GLY A 729 33.28 -15.24 33.13
N GLY A 730 32.83 -15.72 34.29
CA GLY A 730 31.41 -15.77 34.66
C GLY A 730 30.97 -14.48 35.37
N GLY A 731 29.69 -14.39 35.69
CA GLY A 731 29.13 -13.27 36.44
C GLY A 731 27.65 -13.06 36.14
N GLY A 732 26.81 -13.02 37.17
CA GLY A 732 25.40 -12.65 37.05
C GLY A 732 25.23 -11.14 36.89
N GLY A 733 24.15 -10.71 36.24
CA GLY A 733 23.89 -9.29 35.98
C GLY A 733 22.51 -9.07 35.37
N GLY A 734 21.45 -9.44 36.09
CA GLY A 734 20.08 -9.28 35.62
C GLY A 734 19.67 -7.81 35.63
N ASN A 735 19.52 -7.18 34.46
CA ASN A 735 18.95 -5.84 34.34
C ASN A 735 17.85 -5.79 33.28
N THR A 736 16.61 -5.57 33.71
CA THR A 736 15.40 -5.64 32.89
C THR A 736 15.19 -4.37 32.07
N ALA A 737 15.82 -4.30 30.89
CA ALA A 737 15.56 -3.27 29.88
C ALA A 737 14.21 -3.48 29.15
N LEU A 738 13.11 -3.52 29.89
CA LEU A 738 11.74 -3.60 29.35
C LEU A 738 11.30 -2.24 28.79
N GLY A 739 11.74 -1.93 27.56
CA GLY A 739 11.29 -0.75 26.84
C GLY A 739 9.78 -0.75 26.61
N THR A 740 9.05 0.10 27.33
CA THR A 740 7.57 0.18 27.38
C THR A 740 6.93 0.84 26.14
N ASP A 741 7.66 0.89 25.02
CA ASP A 741 7.40 1.83 23.94
C ASP A 741 6.45 1.28 22.86
N ALA A 742 5.47 2.08 22.44
CA ALA A 742 4.41 1.69 21.51
C ALA A 742 4.86 1.70 20.03
N ARG A 743 6.09 1.21 19.75
CA ARG A 743 6.77 1.19 18.44
C ARG A 743 7.06 -0.22 17.89
N ASP A 744 6.66 -1.28 18.61
CA ASP A 744 6.70 -2.68 18.13
C ASP A 744 5.31 -3.29 17.89
N ALA A 745 4.26 -2.55 18.28
CA ALA A 745 2.91 -3.06 18.50
C ALA A 745 1.89 -2.76 17.37
N LEU A 746 2.35 -2.72 16.12
CA LEU A 746 1.46 -2.66 14.93
C LEU A 746 1.95 -3.52 13.76
N GLY A 747 3.06 -4.23 13.95
CA GLY A 747 3.98 -4.57 12.87
C GLY A 747 3.53 -5.70 11.96
N GLY A 748 2.62 -5.39 11.02
CA GLY A 748 2.44 -6.00 9.70
C GLY A 748 0.99 -6.30 9.33
N LEU A 749 0.63 -5.89 8.11
CA LEU A 749 -0.17 -6.69 7.17
C LEU A 749 0.45 -6.59 5.77
N VAL A 750 -0.12 -7.31 4.80
CA VAL A 750 -0.06 -6.99 3.34
C VAL A 750 1.18 -7.40 2.56
N GLY A 751 1.06 -8.57 1.93
CA GLY A 751 1.30 -8.61 0.50
C GLY A 751 0.14 -7.94 -0.26
N ASN A 752 0.38 -7.37 -1.45
CA ASN A 752 -0.72 -6.90 -2.29
C ASN A 752 -1.24 -8.02 -3.22
N ARG A 753 -0.33 -8.88 -3.73
CA ARG A 753 -0.67 -10.12 -4.45
C ARG A 753 -0.17 -11.32 -3.69
N VAL A 754 -0.66 -12.45 -4.13
CA VAL A 754 -0.43 -13.76 -3.57
C VAL A 754 0.89 -14.33 -4.11
N GLY A 755 1.96 -13.57 -3.87
CA GLY A 755 3.36 -13.88 -4.18
C GLY A 755 4.36 -13.46 -3.09
N ASP A 756 4.00 -12.51 -2.22
CA ASP A 756 4.91 -11.72 -1.36
C ASP A 756 5.57 -12.46 -0.15
N SER A 757 5.98 -13.72 -0.30
CA SER A 757 6.86 -14.44 0.65
C SER A 757 7.32 -15.82 0.14
N HIS A 758 8.62 -16.12 0.23
CA HIS A 758 9.19 -17.42 0.63
C HIS A 758 10.72 -17.32 0.84
N GLY A 759 11.24 -17.84 1.94
CA GLY A 759 12.68 -17.90 2.22
C GLY A 759 13.44 -19.05 1.53
N ILE A 760 14.76 -18.89 1.44
CA ILE A 760 15.83 -19.84 1.02
C ILE A 760 15.44 -21.33 1.25
N GLY A 761 15.55 -22.27 0.30
CA GLY A 761 16.06 -22.26 -1.09
C GLY A 761 15.05 -22.87 -2.09
N GLY A 762 15.49 -23.26 -3.31
CA GLY A 762 14.61 -23.57 -4.46
C GLY A 762 14.92 -24.86 -5.25
N LEU A 763 14.57 -24.85 -6.55
CA LEU A 763 14.67 -25.94 -7.55
C LEU A 763 13.84 -27.21 -7.19
N GLY A 764 12.69 -27.52 -7.81
CA GLY A 764 12.09 -26.96 -9.03
C GLY A 764 12.58 -27.67 -10.31
N VAL A 765 11.68 -28.38 -10.99
CA VAL A 765 11.87 -28.96 -12.34
C VAL A 765 10.53 -28.92 -13.07
N GLY A 766 10.52 -28.60 -14.37
CA GLY A 766 9.35 -28.80 -15.24
C GLY A 766 9.25 -30.24 -15.73
N ARG A 767 8.11 -30.63 -16.31
CA ARG A 767 7.97 -31.93 -16.98
C ARG A 767 8.70 -31.91 -18.32
N GLY A 768 9.66 -32.81 -18.50
CA GLY A 768 9.90 -33.42 -19.82
C GLY A 768 8.75 -34.39 -20.14
N SER A 769 8.45 -34.58 -21.41
CA SER A 769 7.43 -35.53 -21.88
C SER A 769 8.04 -36.91 -22.11
N GLY A 770 7.63 -37.91 -21.34
CA GLY A 770 7.89 -39.32 -21.60
C GLY A 770 6.56 -40.09 -21.70
N ARG A 771 6.39 -40.88 -22.77
CA ARG A 771 5.28 -41.83 -22.89
C ARG A 771 5.60 -43.07 -22.05
N VAL A 772 4.67 -43.53 -21.24
CA VAL A 772 4.50 -44.96 -20.91
C VAL A 772 3.01 -45.25 -21.02
N ALA A 773 2.65 -46.35 -21.68
CA ALA A 773 1.26 -46.74 -21.87
C ALA A 773 0.78 -47.62 -20.71
N SER A 774 -0.49 -47.49 -20.33
CA SER A 774 -1.24 -48.50 -19.62
C SER A 774 -2.54 -48.73 -20.39
N ARG A 775 -2.75 -49.95 -20.88
CA ARG A 775 -3.92 -50.29 -21.72
C ARG A 775 -5.22 -50.05 -20.96
N ARG A 776 -6.30 -49.75 -21.72
CA ARG A 776 -7.66 -49.96 -21.20
C ARG A 776 -7.86 -51.45 -20.94
N ARG A 777 -8.57 -51.79 -19.88
CA ARG A 777 -9.72 -52.69 -20.00
C ARG A 777 -10.84 -52.18 -19.08
N ARG A 778 -12.06 -52.29 -19.60
CA ARG A 778 -13.29 -52.44 -18.82
C ARG A 778 -13.44 -53.99 -18.58
N ASP A 779 -14.46 -54.57 -17.97
CA ASP A 779 -15.82 -54.12 -17.68
C ASP A 779 -16.22 -54.41 -16.22
N SER A 780 -17.46 -54.83 -15.97
CA SER A 780 -18.19 -54.63 -14.71
C SER A 780 -18.97 -55.88 -14.30
N LEU A 781 -19.58 -55.77 -13.11
CA LEU A 781 -20.78 -56.49 -12.65
C LEU A 781 -20.58 -57.82 -11.92
N ASP A 782 -21.64 -58.14 -11.17
CA ASP A 782 -21.89 -59.25 -10.24
C ASP A 782 -21.98 -60.62 -11.00
N ALA A 783 -22.13 -61.80 -10.39
CA ALA A 783 -22.84 -62.15 -9.16
C ALA A 783 -22.57 -63.60 -8.65
N LEU A 784 -23.35 -64.00 -7.64
CA LEU A 784 -23.84 -65.36 -7.33
C LEU A 784 -22.93 -66.40 -6.60
N ILE A 785 -23.62 -67.45 -6.15
CA ILE A 785 -23.26 -68.46 -5.14
C ILE A 785 -23.84 -69.80 -5.61
N ASP A 786 -23.08 -70.89 -5.45
CA ASP A 786 -23.47 -72.30 -5.23
C ASP A 786 -22.15 -73.09 -5.00
N GLY A 787 -22.02 -74.22 -4.29
CA GLY A 787 -22.87 -75.04 -3.38
C GLY A 787 -21.91 -75.98 -2.59
N ALA A 788 -22.28 -77.00 -1.80
CA ALA A 788 -23.57 -77.54 -1.35
C ALA A 788 -23.33 -78.55 -0.16
N LEU A 789 -24.40 -79.25 0.26
CA LEU A 789 -24.46 -80.54 0.99
C LEU A 789 -24.20 -80.63 2.53
N GLY A 790 -25.09 -81.41 3.19
CA GLY A 790 -24.93 -82.03 4.53
C GLY A 790 -25.20 -81.14 5.75
N GLY A 791 -26.08 -81.47 6.71
CA GLY A 791 -27.06 -82.57 6.81
C GLY A 791 -27.38 -82.88 8.29
N GLY A 792 -28.62 -82.64 8.77
CA GLY A 792 -28.97 -82.87 10.18
C GLY A 792 -30.43 -82.53 10.54
N ARG A 793 -31.09 -83.38 11.33
CA ARG A 793 -32.55 -83.38 11.60
C ARG A 793 -33.06 -82.23 12.50
N ARG A 794 -34.38 -82.00 12.40
CA ARG A 794 -35.19 -81.05 13.20
C ARG A 794 -35.42 -81.56 14.65
N ILE A 795 -35.70 -80.63 15.58
CA ILE A 795 -36.68 -80.78 16.69
C ILE A 795 -37.23 -79.38 17.04
N ARG A 796 -38.45 -79.29 17.58
CA ARG A 796 -39.11 -78.05 18.06
C ARG A 796 -39.11 -78.00 19.59
N ALA A 797 -38.94 -76.81 20.18
CA ALA A 797 -39.44 -76.49 21.53
C ALA A 797 -39.57 -74.96 21.72
N ARG A 798 -40.36 -74.54 22.71
CA ARG A 798 -40.59 -73.15 23.16
C ARG A 798 -40.37 -73.09 24.68
N ALA A 799 -40.44 -71.87 25.25
CA ALA A 799 -40.54 -71.55 26.69
C ALA A 799 -39.25 -71.53 27.55
N ALA A 800 -38.74 -70.30 27.75
CA ALA A 800 -38.70 -69.54 29.00
C ALA A 800 -38.08 -70.07 30.34
N LEU A 801 -37.52 -69.08 31.06
CA LEU A 801 -37.30 -68.95 32.51
C LEU A 801 -35.99 -69.42 33.19
N ALA A 802 -35.67 -68.63 34.24
CA ALA A 802 -34.68 -68.81 35.31
C ALA A 802 -33.17 -68.83 34.97
N ARG A 803 -32.38 -68.47 36.00
CA ARG A 803 -30.90 -68.49 36.04
C ARG A 803 -30.49 -69.36 37.23
N PRO A 804 -29.29 -69.94 37.21
CA PRO A 804 -28.37 -69.58 38.30
C PRO A 804 -27.00 -69.10 37.80
N VAL A 805 -26.13 -68.70 38.72
CA VAL A 805 -24.81 -68.10 38.46
C VAL A 805 -23.70 -69.03 38.89
N ARG A 806 -22.69 -69.27 38.03
CA ARG A 806 -21.35 -69.68 38.44
C ARG A 806 -20.28 -68.78 37.82
N ARG A 807 -19.16 -68.62 38.53
CA ARG A 807 -18.11 -67.62 38.27
C ARG A 807 -17.23 -68.02 37.07
N GLY A 808 -17.08 -67.12 36.09
CA GLY A 808 -16.07 -67.21 35.03
C GLY A 808 -15.02 -66.09 35.17
N LEU A 809 -13.79 -66.44 35.52
CA LEU A 809 -12.71 -65.49 35.81
C LEU A 809 -12.17 -64.82 34.53
N ARG A 810 -12.63 -63.61 34.21
CA ARG A 810 -12.10 -62.83 33.06
C ARG A 810 -10.94 -61.90 33.46
N VAL A 811 -9.71 -62.35 33.20
CA VAL A 811 -8.49 -61.55 33.37
C VAL A 811 -8.53 -60.29 32.49
N ALA A 812 -8.62 -59.12 33.12
CA ALA A 812 -8.70 -57.84 32.42
C ALA A 812 -7.34 -57.40 31.84
N ARG A 813 -7.07 -57.72 30.57
CA ARG A 813 -5.89 -57.22 29.84
C ARG A 813 -5.87 -55.67 29.77
N ARG A 814 -5.13 -55.04 30.69
CA ARG A 814 -4.80 -53.59 30.68
C ARG A 814 -4.30 -53.16 29.31
N ARG A 815 -5.04 -52.29 28.61
CA ARG A 815 -4.51 -51.57 27.42
C ARG A 815 -3.52 -50.51 27.88
N MET A 816 -2.21 -50.79 27.76
CA MET A 816 -1.17 -49.78 27.96
C MET A 816 -1.35 -48.57 27.03
N ALA A 817 -1.05 -47.37 27.53
CA ALA A 817 -1.07 -46.15 26.74
C ALA A 817 0.03 -46.17 25.66
N ARG A 818 -0.30 -45.72 24.44
CA ARG A 818 0.66 -45.71 23.32
C ARG A 818 1.73 -44.62 23.53
N PRO A 819 3.04 -44.95 23.62
CA PRO A 819 4.10 -43.96 23.83
C PRO A 819 4.24 -43.01 22.63
N ARG A 820 4.56 -41.74 22.90
CA ARG A 820 4.68 -40.70 21.86
C ARG A 820 6.15 -40.39 21.56
N VAL A 821 6.59 -40.76 20.36
CA VAL A 821 7.86 -40.31 19.77
C VAL A 821 7.68 -38.90 19.17
N VAL A 822 8.46 -37.94 19.65
CA VAL A 822 8.51 -36.56 19.16
C VAL A 822 9.86 -36.33 18.47
N THR A 823 9.86 -35.64 17.34
CA THR A 823 11.09 -35.37 16.57
C THR A 823 11.55 -33.92 16.75
N GLY A 824 12.83 -33.72 17.07
CA GLY A 824 13.38 -32.38 17.33
C GLY A 824 13.91 -31.64 16.09
N ARG A 825 14.84 -30.71 16.33
CA ARG A 825 15.62 -30.04 15.26
C ARG A 825 16.87 -30.88 14.95
N ALA A 826 16.94 -31.39 13.72
CA ALA A 826 18.14 -32.04 13.22
C ALA A 826 19.21 -31.03 12.79
N THR A 827 20.47 -31.35 13.10
CA THR A 827 21.65 -30.70 12.51
C THR A 827 22.02 -31.45 11.24
N VAL A 828 22.37 -30.72 10.19
CA VAL A 828 22.67 -31.27 8.86
C VAL A 828 23.80 -30.47 8.23
N LEU A 829 24.81 -31.19 7.72
CA LEU A 829 25.96 -30.72 6.96
C LEU A 829 25.96 -31.47 5.61
N GLY A 830 25.97 -30.75 4.49
CA GLY A 830 25.82 -31.31 3.13
C GLY A 830 24.56 -30.81 2.40
N SER A 831 24.38 -31.20 1.14
CA SER A 831 23.42 -30.57 0.22
C SER A 831 21.94 -31.03 0.34
N LEU A 832 21.65 -32.09 1.11
CA LEU A 832 20.28 -32.57 1.29
C LEU A 832 19.49 -31.68 2.27
N SER A 833 18.31 -31.21 1.86
CA SER A 833 17.56 -30.24 2.68
C SER A 833 16.97 -30.86 3.95
N ARG A 834 16.96 -30.09 5.04
CA ARG A 834 16.41 -30.50 6.36
C ARG A 834 14.93 -30.91 6.29
N SER A 835 14.18 -30.45 5.28
CA SER A 835 12.78 -30.85 5.04
C SER A 835 12.64 -32.17 4.29
N MET A 836 13.58 -32.54 3.40
CA MET A 836 13.62 -33.88 2.79
C MET A 836 14.02 -34.94 3.82
N ILE A 837 15.04 -34.67 4.63
CA ILE A 837 15.45 -35.55 5.74
C ILE A 837 14.26 -35.79 6.69
N ARG A 838 13.60 -34.72 7.16
CA ARG A 838 12.41 -34.84 8.01
C ARG A 838 11.24 -35.59 7.34
N ARG A 839 11.12 -35.58 6.01
CA ARG A 839 10.09 -36.34 5.29
C ARG A 839 10.33 -37.85 5.39
N VAL A 840 11.57 -38.29 5.17
CA VAL A 840 11.97 -39.70 5.30
C VAL A 840 11.82 -40.14 6.76
N VAL A 841 12.41 -39.41 7.71
CA VAL A 841 12.32 -39.75 9.15
C VAL A 841 10.86 -39.78 9.66
N ARG A 842 9.94 -38.99 9.07
CA ARG A 842 8.50 -39.07 9.39
C ARG A 842 7.78 -40.26 8.75
N ARG A 843 8.23 -40.77 7.60
CA ARG A 843 7.67 -41.99 6.98
C ARG A 843 8.01 -43.22 7.83
N HIS A 844 9.25 -43.28 8.33
CA HIS A 844 9.77 -44.42 9.09
C HIS A 844 9.65 -44.24 10.63
N ILE A 845 8.83 -43.28 11.10
CA ILE A 845 8.71 -42.97 12.54
C ILE A 845 8.07 -44.11 13.34
N ASP A 846 7.29 -44.96 12.68
CA ASP A 846 6.63 -46.10 13.31
C ASP A 846 7.62 -47.28 13.53
N GLU A 847 8.69 -47.40 12.74
CA GLU A 847 9.81 -48.31 13.05
C GLU A 847 10.51 -47.89 14.36
N VAL A 848 10.73 -46.59 14.54
CA VAL A 848 11.30 -46.02 15.77
C VAL A 848 10.38 -46.27 16.97
N ARG A 849 9.05 -46.22 16.77
CA ARG A 849 8.09 -46.60 17.82
C ARG A 849 8.16 -48.10 18.13
N THR A 850 8.25 -48.97 17.12
CA THR A 850 8.42 -50.42 17.31
C THR A 850 9.70 -50.76 18.06
N CYS A 851 10.83 -50.10 17.75
CA CYS A 851 12.07 -50.25 18.51
C CYS A 851 11.95 -49.85 19.98
N TYR A 852 11.16 -48.81 20.29
CA TYR A 852 10.86 -48.41 21.67
C TYR A 852 9.93 -49.42 22.36
N GLN A 853 8.85 -49.84 21.70
CA GLN A 853 7.86 -50.77 22.26
C GLN A 853 8.45 -52.16 22.53
N ARG A 854 9.40 -52.63 21.72
CA ARG A 854 10.12 -53.90 21.93
C ARG A 854 11.12 -53.88 23.09
N ALA A 855 11.42 -52.73 23.69
CA ALA A 855 12.32 -52.63 24.85
C ALA A 855 11.60 -52.82 26.21
N GLY A 856 10.27 -52.92 26.22
CA GLY A 856 9.49 -53.14 27.45
C GLY A 856 9.38 -51.92 28.35
N ALA A 857 9.03 -52.15 29.63
CA ALA A 857 8.79 -51.09 30.61
C ALA A 857 10.06 -50.51 31.26
N VAL A 858 11.24 -51.07 30.98
CA VAL A 858 12.54 -50.72 31.57
C VAL A 858 13.12 -49.45 30.89
N ALA A 859 12.30 -48.40 30.75
CA ALA A 859 12.39 -47.50 29.60
C ALA A 859 12.13 -46.00 29.85
N ASP A 860 12.55 -45.44 31.00
CA ASP A 860 12.37 -44.00 31.26
C ASP A 860 13.41 -43.12 30.54
N PHE A 861 13.01 -42.60 29.37
CA PHE A 861 13.89 -41.87 28.46
C PHE A 861 13.37 -40.49 28.04
N GLY A 862 14.23 -39.49 28.17
CA GLY A 862 13.99 -38.16 27.62
C GLY A 862 14.38 -38.04 26.15
N ARG A 863 15.51 -38.63 25.72
CA ARG A 863 16.09 -38.35 24.39
C ARG A 863 17.14 -39.37 23.91
N LEU A 864 17.16 -39.58 22.59
CA LEU A 864 18.18 -40.30 21.82
C LEU A 864 18.56 -39.47 20.58
N ASP A 865 19.83 -39.12 20.43
CA ASP A 865 20.35 -38.42 19.25
C ASP A 865 21.15 -39.40 18.39
N VAL A 866 20.71 -39.65 17.16
CA VAL A 866 21.38 -40.54 16.19
C VAL A 866 22.07 -39.70 15.12
N ARG A 867 23.37 -39.91 14.91
CA ARG A 867 24.14 -39.36 13.80
C ARG A 867 24.27 -40.40 12.69
N PHE A 868 23.93 -40.02 11.47
CA PHE A 868 24.01 -40.90 10.31
C PHE A 868 24.55 -40.19 9.08
N VAL A 869 25.19 -40.96 8.21
CA VAL A 869 25.89 -40.48 7.02
C VAL A 869 25.19 -41.01 5.78
N ILE A 870 24.65 -40.11 4.97
CA ILE A 870 24.00 -40.40 3.69
C ILE A 870 25.03 -40.17 2.57
N ASP A 871 25.19 -41.10 1.64
CA ASP A 871 26.03 -40.89 0.45
C ASP A 871 25.30 -40.20 -0.71
N GLY A 872 26.03 -39.93 -1.80
CA GLY A 872 25.51 -39.25 -2.99
C GLY A 872 24.28 -39.92 -3.61
N THR A 873 24.18 -41.25 -3.50
CA THR A 873 23.05 -42.03 -4.05
C THR A 873 21.82 -42.00 -3.15
N GLY A 874 21.97 -41.55 -1.90
CA GLY A 874 20.91 -41.48 -0.89
C GLY A 874 20.87 -42.66 0.09
N HIS A 875 21.84 -43.59 0.05
CA HIS A 875 21.92 -44.67 1.04
C HIS A 875 22.61 -44.21 2.32
N VAL A 876 22.21 -44.76 3.47
CA VAL A 876 22.87 -44.50 4.76
C VAL A 876 24.02 -45.46 4.96
N ARG A 877 25.26 -44.98 4.86
CA ARG A 877 26.48 -45.79 5.03
C ARG A 877 26.77 -46.11 6.50
N SER A 878 26.37 -45.25 7.43
CA SER A 878 26.51 -45.50 8.87
C SER A 878 25.47 -44.74 9.68
N ALA A 879 25.06 -45.33 10.82
CA ALA A 879 24.10 -44.74 11.75
C ALA A 879 24.47 -45.09 13.20
N VAL A 880 25.00 -44.12 13.94
CA VAL A 880 25.52 -44.30 15.31
C VAL A 880 24.78 -43.41 16.32
N PRO A 881 24.48 -43.89 17.53
CA PRO A 881 24.00 -43.01 18.59
C PRO A 881 25.13 -42.06 19.02
N ARG A 882 24.78 -40.82 19.39
CA ARG A 882 25.73 -39.78 19.83
C ARG A 882 25.36 -39.09 21.13
N ARG A 883 24.09 -39.16 21.57
CA ARG A 883 23.69 -38.81 22.93
C ARG A 883 22.53 -39.70 23.37
N ILE A 884 22.66 -40.22 24.57
CA ILE A 884 21.81 -41.26 25.18
C ILE A 884 21.41 -40.72 26.56
N ALA A 885 20.13 -40.79 26.95
CA ALA A 885 19.64 -40.14 28.18
C ALA A 885 18.49 -40.91 28.88
N GLY A 886 18.86 -41.65 29.94
CA GLY A 886 18.01 -42.43 30.85
C GLY A 886 18.54 -43.87 31.05
N ARG A 887 17.88 -44.71 31.87
CA ARG A 887 18.33 -46.09 32.19
C ARG A 887 17.77 -47.16 31.25
N GLY A 888 18.60 -47.80 30.42
CA GLY A 888 18.23 -48.95 29.55
C GLY A 888 18.08 -48.67 28.05
N ILE A 889 18.32 -47.42 27.61
CA ILE A 889 18.04 -46.93 26.24
C ILE A 889 18.94 -47.59 25.18
N ASP A 890 20.05 -48.23 25.55
CA ASP A 890 21.02 -48.80 24.62
C ASP A 890 20.43 -49.93 23.75
N ARG A 891 19.46 -50.68 24.26
CA ARG A 891 18.68 -51.65 23.45
C ARG A 891 17.86 -50.95 22.37
N VAL A 892 17.19 -49.83 22.72
CA VAL A 892 16.46 -48.97 21.77
C VAL A 892 17.43 -48.29 20.80
N ALA A 893 18.56 -47.78 21.28
CA ALA A 893 19.56 -47.08 20.47
C ALA A 893 20.14 -47.99 19.39
N ARG A 894 20.53 -49.23 19.75
CA ARG A 894 20.98 -50.24 18.78
C ARG A 894 19.89 -50.58 17.76
N CYS A 895 18.63 -50.72 18.20
CA CYS A 895 17.50 -50.98 17.29
C CYS A 895 17.24 -49.81 16.33
N VAL A 896 17.18 -48.57 16.83
CA VAL A 896 16.91 -47.37 16.04
C VAL A 896 18.07 -47.08 15.08
N SER A 897 19.33 -47.26 15.49
CA SER A 897 20.47 -47.18 14.58
C SER A 897 20.41 -48.20 13.44
N ARG A 898 20.08 -49.48 13.74
CA ARG A 898 19.87 -50.52 12.72
C ARG A 898 18.69 -50.20 11.79
N ALA A 899 17.64 -49.53 12.28
CA ALA A 899 16.54 -49.06 11.44
C ALA A 899 16.98 -47.91 10.51
N VAL A 900 17.59 -46.86 11.08
CA VAL A 900 18.10 -45.68 10.34
C VAL A 900 19.10 -46.09 9.24
N GLY A 901 19.95 -47.09 9.50
CA GLY A 901 20.88 -47.63 8.50
C GLY A 901 20.22 -48.22 7.25
N ARG A 902 18.96 -48.66 7.33
CA ARG A 902 18.19 -49.18 6.19
C ARG A 902 17.36 -48.11 5.46
N TRP A 903 17.34 -46.87 5.93
CA TRP A 903 16.51 -45.82 5.34
C TRP A 903 17.15 -45.22 4.09
N ARG A 904 16.43 -45.25 2.97
CA ARG A 904 16.87 -44.63 1.70
C ARG A 904 16.32 -43.22 1.56
N PHE A 905 17.22 -42.26 1.40
CA PHE A 905 16.95 -40.85 1.17
C PHE A 905 17.01 -40.53 -0.34
N PRO A 906 16.48 -39.37 -0.79
CA PRO A 906 16.76 -38.88 -2.14
C PRO A 906 18.25 -38.62 -2.33
N ALA A 907 18.76 -38.87 -3.54
CA ALA A 907 20.14 -38.57 -3.92
C ALA A 907 20.50 -37.09 -3.69
N ALA A 908 21.75 -36.84 -3.30
CA ALA A 908 22.25 -35.51 -2.98
C ALA A 908 22.59 -34.75 -4.28
N ARG A 909 22.09 -33.51 -4.43
CA ARG A 909 22.49 -32.66 -5.56
C ARG A 909 23.98 -32.34 -5.44
N GLY A 910 24.73 -32.68 -6.48
CA GLY A 910 26.20 -32.58 -6.50
C GLY A 910 26.95 -33.80 -5.95
N GLY A 911 26.29 -34.95 -5.70
CA GLY A 911 26.94 -36.23 -5.38
C GLY A 911 27.62 -36.33 -4.01
N GLY A 912 27.86 -35.21 -3.31
CA GLY A 912 28.56 -35.18 -2.03
C GLY A 912 27.81 -35.85 -0.87
N ILE A 913 28.60 -36.36 0.08
CA ILE A 913 28.15 -37.00 1.32
C ILE A 913 27.41 -35.98 2.22
N VAL A 914 26.37 -36.42 2.93
CA VAL A 914 25.54 -35.60 3.81
C VAL A 914 25.47 -36.21 5.21
N VAL A 915 25.97 -35.48 6.20
CA VAL A 915 25.99 -35.89 7.60
C VAL A 915 24.81 -35.28 8.34
N VAL A 916 24.00 -36.13 8.97
CA VAL A 916 22.81 -35.77 9.74
C VAL A 916 23.01 -36.13 11.20
N THR A 917 22.55 -35.30 12.13
CA THR A 917 22.34 -35.68 13.53
C THR A 917 20.90 -35.36 13.91
N TYR A 918 20.11 -36.39 14.22
CA TYR A 918 18.67 -36.32 14.34
C TYR A 918 18.20 -36.72 15.77
N PRO A 919 17.55 -35.81 16.51
CA PRO A 919 17.04 -36.08 17.85
C PRO A 919 15.65 -36.71 17.84
N PHE A 920 15.54 -37.87 18.50
CA PHE A 920 14.30 -38.55 18.87
C PHE A 920 14.03 -38.33 20.36
N VAL A 921 12.87 -37.80 20.70
CA VAL A 921 12.43 -37.51 22.08
C VAL A 921 11.27 -38.42 22.40
N PHE A 922 11.41 -39.24 23.44
CA PHE A 922 10.35 -40.15 23.88
C PHE A 922 9.56 -39.52 25.03
N ARG A 923 8.27 -39.84 25.14
CA ARG A 923 7.39 -39.34 26.19
C ARG A 923 6.33 -40.38 26.58
N HIS A 924 6.29 -40.70 27.86
CA HIS A 924 5.17 -41.37 28.53
C HIS A 924 4.04 -40.35 28.81
N SER A 925 2.80 -40.84 28.86
CA SER A 925 1.69 -40.16 29.52
C SER A 925 1.77 -40.49 31.00
N GLY A 926 1.98 -39.48 31.85
CA GLY A 926 2.36 -39.66 33.25
C GLY A 926 1.34 -40.39 34.12
N THR A 927 1.86 -40.96 35.19
CA THR A 927 1.13 -41.43 36.37
C THR A 927 0.26 -40.33 36.97
N GLY A 928 -0.88 -40.73 37.52
CA GLY A 928 -1.68 -39.91 38.44
C GLY A 928 -2.03 -40.76 39.66
N LEU A 929 -1.82 -40.20 40.86
CA LEU A 929 -2.28 -40.81 42.10
C LEU A 929 -3.82 -40.81 42.14
N ALA A 930 -4.41 -41.78 42.83
CA ALA A 930 -5.86 -41.96 42.88
C ALA A 930 -6.49 -41.12 44.01
N PRO A 931 -7.61 -40.44 43.76
CA PRO A 931 -8.61 -40.14 44.78
C PRO A 931 -9.48 -41.38 45.05
N SER A 932 -10.02 -41.48 46.26
CA SER A 932 -10.93 -42.54 46.71
C SER A 932 -12.35 -42.41 46.14
N VAL A 933 -13.19 -43.41 46.39
CA VAL A 933 -14.54 -43.56 45.85
C VAL A 933 -15.51 -42.53 46.44
N LEU A 934 -16.18 -41.76 45.56
CA LEU A 934 -17.51 -41.18 45.81
C LEU A 934 -18.36 -41.29 44.53
N ARG A 935 -19.69 -41.38 44.70
CA ARG A 935 -20.63 -41.85 43.67
C ARG A 935 -21.02 -40.81 42.62
N ASP A 936 -21.37 -41.32 41.44
CA ASP A 936 -22.18 -40.75 40.36
C ASP A 936 -22.16 -39.24 40.09
N ARG A 937 -21.36 -38.87 39.08
CA ARG A 937 -21.74 -37.88 38.05
C ARG A 937 -20.99 -38.18 36.74
N PRO A 938 -21.64 -38.06 35.56
CA PRO A 938 -20.95 -38.25 34.28
C PRO A 938 -19.86 -37.18 34.10
N PRO A 939 -18.68 -37.53 33.55
CA PRO A 939 -17.52 -36.64 33.55
C PRO A 939 -17.77 -35.39 32.69
N THR A 940 -17.90 -34.25 33.36
CA THR A 940 -17.94 -32.95 32.67
C THR A 940 -16.62 -32.73 31.93
N ALA A 941 -16.69 -32.60 30.61
CA ALA A 941 -15.50 -32.42 29.77
C ALA A 941 -14.65 -31.23 30.25
N PRO A 942 -13.31 -31.34 30.27
CA PRO A 942 -12.43 -30.37 30.92
C PRO A 942 -12.67 -28.95 30.42
N ALA A 943 -12.78 -28.02 31.37
CA ALA A 943 -13.23 -26.66 31.11
C ALA A 943 -12.34 -25.97 30.06
N ARG A 944 -12.99 -25.44 29.00
CA ARG A 944 -12.29 -24.72 27.92
C ARG A 944 -11.51 -23.54 28.51
N PRO A 945 -10.24 -23.32 28.12
CA PRO A 945 -9.56 -22.06 28.41
C PRO A 945 -10.25 -20.91 27.65
N ARG A 946 -11.20 -20.24 28.31
CA ARG A 946 -12.02 -19.14 27.77
C ARG A 946 -11.25 -17.83 27.69
N LEU A 947 -10.18 -17.81 26.91
CA LEU A 947 -9.36 -16.64 26.63
C LEU A 947 -10.14 -15.64 25.75
N GLY A 948 -10.97 -14.80 26.39
CA GLY A 948 -11.76 -13.75 25.72
C GLY A 948 -10.91 -12.73 24.95
N ALA A 949 -11.54 -11.97 24.05
CA ALA A 949 -10.87 -11.25 22.95
C ALA A 949 -9.66 -10.35 23.29
N ALA A 950 -9.55 -9.84 24.53
CA ALA A 950 -8.37 -9.08 24.97
C ALA A 950 -7.08 -9.95 25.11
N SER A 951 -7.23 -11.26 25.28
CA SER A 951 -6.13 -12.22 25.51
C SER A 951 -5.05 -12.18 24.43
N GLY A 952 -5.46 -12.15 23.16
CA GLY A 952 -4.57 -12.12 21.99
C GLY A 952 -4.08 -10.73 21.59
N LEU A 953 -4.42 -9.68 22.34
CA LEU A 953 -4.05 -8.29 22.07
C LEU A 953 -2.89 -7.80 22.96
N THR A 954 -2.26 -6.71 22.55
CA THR A 954 -1.20 -6.00 23.29
C THR A 954 -1.39 -4.48 23.20
N GLY A 955 -0.80 -3.73 24.12
CA GLY A 955 -0.78 -2.25 24.09
C GLY A 955 -2.16 -1.58 24.21
N LYS A 956 -2.28 -0.35 23.70
CA LYS A 956 -3.48 0.50 23.85
C LYS A 956 -4.78 -0.16 23.35
N LEU A 957 -4.76 -1.04 22.34
CA LEU A 957 -5.98 -1.74 21.89
C LEU A 957 -6.46 -2.80 22.89
N ALA A 958 -5.54 -3.51 23.56
CA ALA A 958 -5.91 -4.47 24.61
C ALA A 958 -6.61 -3.77 25.78
N GLN A 959 -6.14 -2.58 26.15
CA GLN A 959 -6.76 -1.74 27.19
C GLN A 959 -8.20 -1.35 26.80
N VAL A 960 -8.42 -0.85 25.57
CA VAL A 960 -9.77 -0.55 25.06
C VAL A 960 -10.66 -1.79 25.07
N THR A 961 -10.20 -2.92 24.55
CA THR A 961 -11.00 -4.16 24.51
C THR A 961 -11.33 -4.69 25.92
N THR A 962 -10.41 -4.55 26.87
CA THR A 962 -10.65 -4.92 28.28
C THR A 962 -11.69 -4.01 28.93
N MET A 963 -11.61 -2.68 28.73
CA MET A 963 -12.62 -1.75 29.25
C MET A 963 -14.02 -2.03 28.65
N LEU A 964 -14.10 -2.36 27.35
CA LEU A 964 -15.36 -2.72 26.70
C LEU A 964 -15.93 -4.05 27.21
N ALA A 965 -15.08 -5.06 27.47
CA ALA A 965 -15.50 -6.31 28.10
C ALA A 965 -16.02 -6.08 29.54
N GLN A 966 -15.38 -5.19 30.30
CA GLN A 966 -15.83 -4.72 31.62
C GLN A 966 -17.00 -3.73 31.58
N ARG A 967 -17.66 -3.53 30.43
CA ARG A 967 -18.77 -2.55 30.21
C ARG A 967 -18.43 -1.07 30.52
N LYS A 968 -17.16 -0.72 30.74
CA LYS A 968 -16.66 0.64 31.00
C LYS A 968 -16.58 1.47 29.70
N ILE A 969 -17.71 1.56 28.98
CA ILE A 969 -17.81 2.04 27.60
C ILE A 969 -17.32 3.49 27.45
N ASP A 970 -17.68 4.39 28.36
CA ASP A 970 -17.26 5.79 28.26
C ASP A 970 -15.78 6.02 28.60
N ARG A 971 -15.23 5.28 29.56
CA ARG A 971 -13.77 5.28 29.81
C ARG A 971 -13.00 4.75 28.58
N ALA A 972 -13.50 3.68 27.95
CA ALA A 972 -12.95 3.14 26.71
C ALA A 972 -13.02 4.15 25.55
N LEU A 973 -14.15 4.85 25.41
CA LEU A 973 -14.37 5.85 24.35
C LEU A 973 -13.49 7.09 24.54
N ALA A 974 -13.39 7.61 25.77
CA ALA A 974 -12.51 8.75 26.08
C ALA A 974 -11.04 8.42 25.83
N PHE A 975 -10.59 7.23 26.25
CA PHE A 975 -9.24 6.75 25.99
C PHE A 975 -8.95 6.56 24.49
N ALA A 976 -9.86 5.91 23.75
CA ALA A 976 -9.69 5.68 22.32
C ALA A 976 -9.72 6.98 21.48
N ARG A 977 -10.49 7.99 21.92
CA ARG A 977 -10.45 9.35 21.34
C ARG A 977 -9.08 9.97 21.50
N ARG A 978 -8.55 10.06 22.74
CA ARG A 978 -7.22 10.62 23.00
C ARG A 978 -6.13 9.94 22.17
N TRP A 979 -6.12 8.60 22.11
CA TRP A 979 -5.16 7.87 21.27
C TRP A 979 -5.31 8.17 19.77
N ARG A 980 -6.54 8.32 19.25
CA ARG A 980 -6.76 8.76 17.86
C ARG A 980 -6.24 10.18 17.65
N ASP A 981 -6.46 11.07 18.60
CA ASP A 981 -6.06 12.49 18.51
C ASP A 981 -4.52 12.65 18.63
N GLU A 982 -3.85 11.83 19.46
CA GLU A 982 -2.39 11.67 19.51
C GLU A 982 -1.82 11.13 18.18
N LYS A 983 -2.48 10.13 17.59
CA LYS A 983 -1.99 9.36 16.44
C LYS A 983 -3.09 9.17 15.36
N PRO A 984 -3.45 10.22 14.61
CA PRO A 984 -4.57 10.15 13.65
C PRO A 984 -4.35 9.17 12.48
N GLY A 985 -3.10 8.76 12.21
CA GLY A 985 -2.76 7.74 11.22
C GLY A 985 -2.79 6.29 11.73
N ASP A 986 -3.04 6.05 13.02
CA ASP A 986 -2.97 4.73 13.66
C ASP A 986 -4.24 3.91 13.40
N VAL A 987 -4.09 2.81 12.66
CA VAL A 987 -5.20 1.90 12.32
C VAL A 987 -5.85 1.29 13.58
N LEU A 988 -5.08 1.02 14.63
CA LEU A 988 -5.62 0.44 15.86
C LEU A 988 -6.34 1.49 16.70
N ALA A 989 -5.90 2.74 16.68
CA ALA A 989 -6.63 3.84 17.31
C ALA A 989 -8.01 4.03 16.67
N LEU A 990 -8.08 3.98 15.32
CA LEU A 990 -9.34 4.04 14.57
C LEU A 990 -10.24 2.81 14.81
N VAL A 991 -9.65 1.61 14.92
CA VAL A 991 -10.37 0.38 15.30
C VAL A 991 -10.95 0.49 16.71
N GLY A 992 -10.13 0.87 17.70
CA GLY A 992 -10.56 1.02 19.09
C GLY A 992 -11.62 2.10 19.27
N LEU A 993 -11.47 3.23 18.58
CA LEU A 993 -12.47 4.30 18.54
C LEU A 993 -13.78 3.81 17.92
N GLY A 994 -13.73 3.11 16.79
CA GLY A 994 -14.91 2.55 16.13
C GLY A 994 -15.62 1.48 16.96
N ASP A 995 -14.88 0.57 17.59
CA ASP A 995 -15.43 -0.46 18.47
C ASP A 995 -16.06 0.14 19.74
N ALA A 996 -15.45 1.19 20.34
CA ALA A 996 -16.03 1.90 21.48
C ALA A 996 -17.27 2.74 21.11
N LEU A 997 -17.26 3.41 19.95
CA LEU A 997 -18.43 4.11 19.42
C LEU A 997 -19.58 3.15 19.09
N PHE A 998 -19.27 1.96 18.57
CA PHE A 998 -20.27 0.92 18.30
C PHE A 998 -20.84 0.34 19.61
N ALA A 999 -20.01 0.14 20.63
CA ALA A 999 -20.46 -0.28 21.97
C ALA A 999 -21.39 0.76 22.63
N LYS A 1000 -21.15 2.06 22.42
CA LYS A 1000 -22.08 3.14 22.82
C LYS A 1000 -23.28 3.31 21.87
N GLY A 1001 -23.51 2.40 20.93
CA GLY A 1001 -24.65 2.45 19.99
C GLY A 1001 -24.54 3.51 18.89
N LEU A 1002 -23.48 4.31 18.84
CA LEU A 1002 -23.29 5.46 17.94
C LEU A 1002 -22.87 5.02 16.52
N ARG A 1003 -23.68 4.17 15.88
CA ARG A 1003 -23.36 3.46 14.61
C ARG A 1003 -22.77 4.37 13.52
N GLN A 1004 -23.36 5.54 13.25
CA GLN A 1004 -22.83 6.45 12.22
C GLN A 1004 -21.47 7.08 12.58
N ARG A 1005 -21.19 7.32 13.87
CA ARG A 1005 -19.87 7.77 14.32
C ARG A 1005 -18.85 6.61 14.24
N ALA A 1006 -19.24 5.39 14.59
CA ALA A 1006 -18.42 4.18 14.39
C ALA A 1006 -18.12 3.95 12.89
N ALA A 1007 -19.10 4.18 12.01
CA ALA A 1007 -18.91 4.12 10.57
C ALA A 1007 -17.85 5.12 10.08
N ARG A 1008 -17.85 6.37 10.57
CA ARG A 1008 -16.79 7.36 10.24
C ARG A 1008 -15.42 6.90 10.77
N ALA A 1009 -15.35 6.35 11.98
CA ALA A 1009 -14.10 5.80 12.53
C ALA A 1009 -13.54 4.65 11.67
N PHE A 1010 -14.36 3.69 11.24
CA PHE A 1010 -13.92 2.61 10.34
C PHE A 1010 -13.65 3.10 8.90
N GLY A 1011 -14.43 4.05 8.39
CA GLY A 1011 -14.24 4.66 7.07
C GLY A 1011 -12.96 5.50 6.98
N SER A 1012 -12.46 6.03 8.09
CA SER A 1012 -11.15 6.70 8.17
C SER A 1012 -10.00 5.80 7.67
N ILE A 1013 -10.12 4.48 7.84
CA ILE A 1013 -9.15 3.50 7.33
C ILE A 1013 -9.16 3.46 5.78
N ILE A 1014 -10.31 3.68 5.15
CA ILE A 1014 -10.43 3.80 3.68
C ILE A 1014 -9.75 5.09 3.20
N ASP A 1015 -9.87 6.17 3.97
CA ASP A 1015 -9.37 7.50 3.62
C ASP A 1015 -7.85 7.63 3.69
N LEU A 1016 -7.26 7.08 4.76
CA LEU A 1016 -5.82 7.10 5.00
C LEU A 1016 -5.08 6.04 4.15
N PHE A 1017 -5.75 4.93 3.81
CA PHE A 1017 -5.19 3.82 3.05
C PHE A 1017 -5.98 3.52 1.75
N PRO A 1018 -6.26 4.51 0.87
CA PRO A 1018 -7.20 4.35 -0.25
C PRO A 1018 -6.65 3.46 -1.37
N SER A 1019 -5.34 3.19 -1.36
CA SER A 1019 -4.60 2.35 -2.33
C SER A 1019 -4.20 0.98 -1.77
N ARG A 1020 -4.88 0.53 -0.71
CA ARG A 1020 -4.66 -0.73 0.02
C ARG A 1020 -5.95 -1.55 0.03
N ALA A 1021 -6.05 -2.56 -0.84
CA ALA A 1021 -7.25 -3.38 -0.96
C ALA A 1021 -7.54 -4.22 0.29
N ASP A 1022 -6.48 -4.59 1.00
CA ASP A 1022 -6.47 -5.18 2.35
C ASP A 1022 -7.19 -4.29 3.38
N MET A 1023 -6.76 -3.05 3.59
CA MET A 1023 -7.38 -2.10 4.51
C MET A 1023 -8.79 -1.75 4.06
N ARG A 1024 -9.04 -1.67 2.75
CA ARG A 1024 -10.40 -1.51 2.20
C ARG A 1024 -11.30 -2.69 2.54
N ARG A 1025 -10.83 -3.94 2.42
CA ARG A 1025 -11.60 -5.13 2.86
C ARG A 1025 -11.77 -5.14 4.37
N PHE A 1026 -10.74 -4.93 5.17
CA PHE A 1026 -10.83 -4.89 6.63
C PHE A 1026 -11.80 -3.81 7.14
N ALA A 1027 -11.74 -2.59 6.60
CA ALA A 1027 -12.71 -1.53 6.88
C ALA A 1027 -14.11 -1.92 6.39
N GLY A 1028 -14.22 -2.49 5.19
CA GLY A 1028 -15.46 -3.02 4.63
C GLY A 1028 -16.13 -4.07 5.51
N ASN A 1029 -15.37 -5.01 6.08
CA ASN A 1029 -15.87 -6.05 7.00
C ASN A 1029 -16.47 -5.41 8.26
N ARG A 1030 -15.80 -4.39 8.80
CA ARG A 1030 -16.27 -3.64 9.99
C ARG A 1030 -17.51 -2.79 9.70
N LEU A 1031 -17.57 -2.13 8.54
CA LEU A 1031 -18.76 -1.41 8.06
C LEU A 1031 -19.93 -2.36 7.75
N SER A 1032 -19.64 -3.52 7.17
CA SER A 1032 -20.58 -4.62 6.87
C SER A 1032 -21.26 -5.16 8.15
N ALA A 1033 -20.52 -5.18 9.27
CA ALA A 1033 -21.01 -5.62 10.57
C ALA A 1033 -21.88 -4.58 11.32
N LEU A 1034 -21.86 -3.29 10.94
CA LEU A 1034 -22.76 -2.27 11.52
C LEU A 1034 -24.23 -2.46 11.12
N ALA A 1035 -24.47 -3.21 10.04
CA ALA A 1035 -25.76 -3.65 9.52
C ALA A 1035 -26.75 -2.56 9.04
N ASP A 1036 -26.39 -1.27 9.06
CA ASP A 1036 -27.20 -0.18 8.50
C ASP A 1036 -26.99 0.02 6.97
N LYS A 1037 -28.01 0.58 6.30
CA LYS A 1037 -27.99 0.82 4.84
C LYS A 1037 -26.82 1.76 4.41
N PRO A 1038 -26.54 2.91 5.08
CA PRO A 1038 -25.37 3.75 4.78
C PRO A 1038 -24.03 3.02 4.87
N SER A 1039 -23.76 2.30 5.97
CA SER A 1039 -22.49 1.57 6.14
C SER A 1039 -22.34 0.43 5.12
N LEU A 1040 -23.42 -0.27 4.79
CA LEU A 1040 -23.42 -1.29 3.74
C LEU A 1040 -23.14 -0.70 2.35
N ALA A 1041 -23.62 0.51 2.05
CA ALA A 1041 -23.31 1.20 0.80
C ALA A 1041 -21.81 1.54 0.69
N LEU A 1042 -21.19 2.01 1.78
CA LEU A 1042 -19.74 2.26 1.81
C LEU A 1042 -18.92 0.96 1.77
N ALA A 1043 -19.39 -0.11 2.42
CA ALA A 1043 -18.78 -1.44 2.33
C ALA A 1043 -18.77 -1.95 0.86
N ARG A 1044 -19.90 -1.84 0.15
CA ARG A 1044 -20.02 -2.21 -1.28
C ARG A 1044 -19.03 -1.42 -2.15
N ASP A 1045 -18.96 -0.10 -1.96
CA ASP A 1045 -18.04 0.76 -2.70
C ASP A 1045 -16.58 0.36 -2.46
N THR A 1046 -16.18 0.22 -1.19
CA THR A 1046 -14.78 -0.11 -0.87
C THR A 1046 -14.38 -1.53 -1.28
N TYR A 1047 -15.30 -2.51 -1.21
CA TYR A 1047 -15.07 -3.84 -1.79
C TYR A 1047 -14.96 -3.80 -3.31
N ALA A 1048 -15.75 -2.98 -4.01
CA ALA A 1048 -15.65 -2.82 -5.46
C ALA A 1048 -14.30 -2.19 -5.86
N VAL A 1049 -13.82 -1.19 -5.11
CA VAL A 1049 -12.48 -0.63 -5.30
C VAL A 1049 -11.39 -1.67 -4.98
N ALA A 1050 -11.53 -2.44 -3.90
CA ALA A 1050 -10.60 -3.52 -3.55
C ALA A 1050 -10.54 -4.61 -4.64
N ALA A 1051 -11.69 -5.00 -5.21
CA ALA A 1051 -11.78 -5.96 -6.31
C ALA A 1051 -11.23 -5.42 -7.64
N LYS A 1052 -11.33 -4.10 -7.89
CA LYS A 1052 -10.69 -3.45 -9.04
C LYS A 1052 -9.17 -3.29 -8.86
N GLN A 1053 -8.71 -3.01 -7.63
CA GLN A 1053 -7.29 -2.98 -7.29
C GLN A 1053 -6.67 -4.38 -7.39
N ARG A 1054 -7.37 -5.39 -6.86
CA ARG A 1054 -6.90 -6.77 -6.70
C ARG A 1054 -7.90 -7.80 -7.25
N ALA A 1055 -8.05 -7.81 -8.58
CA ALA A 1055 -8.94 -8.72 -9.31
C ALA A 1055 -8.55 -10.21 -9.21
N ASP A 1056 -7.33 -10.47 -8.76
CA ASP A 1056 -6.71 -11.77 -8.41
C ASP A 1056 -7.03 -12.26 -6.99
N HIS A 1057 -7.72 -11.47 -6.17
CA HIS A 1057 -7.94 -11.80 -4.77
C HIS A 1057 -9.41 -12.21 -4.57
N PRO A 1058 -9.73 -13.52 -4.48
CA PRO A 1058 -11.10 -14.04 -4.51
C PRO A 1058 -11.96 -13.50 -3.36
N ASN A 1059 -11.37 -13.25 -2.17
CA ASN A 1059 -12.07 -12.62 -1.05
C ASN A 1059 -12.68 -11.25 -1.43
N SER A 1060 -12.05 -10.47 -2.32
CA SER A 1060 -12.59 -9.18 -2.78
C SER A 1060 -13.90 -9.34 -3.54
N HIS A 1061 -13.99 -10.36 -4.42
CA HIS A 1061 -15.21 -10.64 -5.19
C HIS A 1061 -16.28 -11.27 -4.31
N ARG A 1062 -15.89 -12.17 -3.40
CA ARG A 1062 -16.79 -12.81 -2.43
C ARG A 1062 -17.47 -11.77 -1.53
N LEU A 1063 -16.70 -10.90 -0.91
CA LEU A 1063 -17.21 -9.83 -0.03
C LEU A 1063 -18.09 -8.84 -0.80
N LEU A 1064 -17.67 -8.43 -2.01
CA LEU A 1064 -18.50 -7.59 -2.88
C LEU A 1064 -19.84 -8.25 -3.22
N ALA A 1065 -19.85 -9.54 -3.60
CA ALA A 1065 -21.06 -10.25 -3.96
C ALA A 1065 -22.05 -10.33 -2.79
N TYR A 1066 -21.59 -10.70 -1.59
CA TYR A 1066 -22.47 -10.71 -0.41
C TYR A 1066 -22.94 -9.33 0.02
N ALA A 1067 -22.14 -8.28 -0.19
CA ALA A 1067 -22.55 -6.91 0.08
C ALA A 1067 -23.59 -6.40 -0.92
N GLU A 1068 -23.47 -6.74 -2.21
CA GLU A 1068 -24.49 -6.46 -3.23
C GLU A 1068 -25.78 -7.24 -2.99
N LEU A 1069 -25.67 -8.52 -2.60
CA LEU A 1069 -26.79 -9.38 -2.23
C LEU A 1069 -27.57 -8.80 -1.03
N ARG A 1070 -26.86 -8.39 0.04
CA ARG A 1070 -27.48 -7.75 1.23
C ARG A 1070 -28.10 -6.40 0.92
N ALA A 1071 -27.74 -5.76 -0.19
CA ALA A 1071 -28.39 -4.55 -0.70
C ALA A 1071 -29.50 -4.82 -1.74
N GLY A 1072 -29.86 -6.09 -1.98
CA GLY A 1072 -30.94 -6.48 -2.90
C GLY A 1072 -30.55 -6.59 -4.38
N HIS A 1073 -29.28 -6.39 -4.75
CA HIS A 1073 -28.84 -6.44 -6.15
C HIS A 1073 -28.47 -7.87 -6.59
N TYR A 1074 -29.43 -8.79 -6.54
CA TYR A 1074 -29.24 -10.22 -6.78
C TYR A 1074 -28.48 -10.55 -8.08
N ALA A 1075 -28.94 -10.00 -9.21
CA ALA A 1075 -28.27 -10.18 -10.51
C ALA A 1075 -26.81 -9.69 -10.53
N LYS A 1076 -26.53 -8.58 -9.83
CA LYS A 1076 -25.18 -8.02 -9.73
C LYS A 1076 -24.28 -8.88 -8.83
N ALA A 1077 -24.81 -9.39 -7.71
CA ALA A 1077 -24.10 -10.32 -6.84
C ALA A 1077 -23.72 -11.61 -7.58
N PHE A 1078 -24.66 -12.18 -8.32
CA PHE A 1078 -24.43 -13.37 -9.15
C PHE A 1078 -23.32 -13.12 -10.17
N SER A 1079 -23.42 -12.06 -10.98
CA SER A 1079 -22.41 -11.75 -11.99
C SER A 1079 -21.05 -11.31 -11.43
N VAL A 1080 -20.94 -10.93 -10.15
CA VAL A 1080 -19.63 -10.76 -9.50
C VAL A 1080 -18.97 -12.12 -9.27
N LEU A 1081 -19.69 -13.13 -8.78
CA LEU A 1081 -19.17 -14.48 -8.53
C LEU A 1081 -18.94 -15.28 -9.82
N GLU A 1082 -19.84 -15.20 -10.79
CA GLU A 1082 -19.71 -15.76 -12.14
C GLU A 1082 -18.36 -15.38 -12.79
N ARG A 1083 -18.10 -14.07 -12.89
CA ARG A 1083 -16.81 -13.54 -13.39
C ARG A 1083 -15.64 -13.79 -12.45
N ALA A 1084 -15.87 -14.13 -11.18
CA ALA A 1084 -14.81 -14.55 -10.26
C ALA A 1084 -14.44 -16.03 -10.43
N LEU A 1085 -15.38 -16.91 -10.79
CA LEU A 1085 -15.12 -18.33 -11.04
C LEU A 1085 -14.41 -18.58 -12.37
N GLN A 1086 -14.61 -17.70 -13.35
CA GLN A 1086 -13.94 -17.67 -14.66
C GLN A 1086 -12.49 -17.14 -14.61
N ARG A 1087 -12.03 -16.56 -13.49
CA ARG A 1087 -10.67 -16.02 -13.35
C ARG A 1087 -9.65 -17.07 -12.92
N SER A 1088 -8.45 -16.97 -13.48
CA SER A 1088 -7.26 -17.63 -12.96
C SER A 1088 -6.77 -16.93 -11.69
N TYR A 1089 -6.38 -17.72 -10.70
CA TYR A 1089 -5.84 -17.27 -9.41
C TYR A 1089 -4.47 -17.91 -9.16
N PRO A 1090 -3.54 -17.23 -8.44
CA PRO A 1090 -2.23 -17.79 -8.10
C PRO A 1090 -2.32 -19.16 -7.41
N GLY A 1091 -1.57 -20.13 -7.94
CA GLY A 1091 -1.63 -21.52 -7.51
C GLY A 1091 -1.13 -21.76 -6.09
N GLY A 1092 -1.62 -22.83 -5.45
CA GLY A 1092 -1.17 -23.29 -4.13
C GLY A 1092 -1.57 -22.43 -2.92
N ARG A 1093 -1.98 -21.18 -3.12
CA ARG A 1093 -2.14 -20.19 -2.04
C ARG A 1093 -3.58 -19.77 -1.71
N PHE A 1094 -4.56 -20.32 -2.42
CA PHE A 1094 -6.00 -20.21 -2.13
C PHE A 1094 -6.68 -21.60 -2.17
N ARG A 1095 -6.21 -22.54 -1.35
CA ARG A 1095 -6.73 -23.92 -1.33
C ARG A 1095 -8.23 -23.89 -0.98
N GLY A 1096 -9.04 -24.70 -1.66
CA GLY A 1096 -10.49 -24.79 -1.45
C GLY A 1096 -11.34 -23.65 -2.03
N VAL A 1097 -10.77 -22.48 -2.39
CA VAL A 1097 -11.58 -21.27 -2.69
C VAL A 1097 -12.54 -21.41 -3.87
N ARG A 1098 -12.24 -22.26 -4.87
CA ARG A 1098 -13.17 -22.53 -5.99
C ARG A 1098 -14.39 -23.34 -5.54
N ARG A 1099 -14.30 -24.18 -4.50
CA ARG A 1099 -15.46 -24.84 -3.87
C ARG A 1099 -16.31 -23.79 -3.16
N VAL A 1100 -15.69 -22.99 -2.28
CA VAL A 1100 -16.36 -21.89 -1.55
C VAL A 1100 -17.13 -20.96 -2.51
N MET A 1101 -16.50 -20.48 -3.58
CA MET A 1101 -17.17 -19.56 -4.53
C MET A 1101 -18.24 -20.22 -5.41
N ARG A 1102 -18.19 -21.54 -5.66
CA ARG A 1102 -19.27 -22.27 -6.36
C ARG A 1102 -20.50 -22.39 -5.47
N ASP A 1103 -20.32 -22.85 -4.24
CA ASP A 1103 -21.39 -22.92 -3.24
C ASP A 1103 -22.04 -21.53 -3.02
N ASP A 1104 -21.20 -20.50 -2.86
CA ASP A 1104 -21.66 -19.13 -2.63
C ASP A 1104 -22.44 -18.59 -3.84
N LEU A 1105 -22.10 -18.99 -5.08
CA LEU A 1105 -22.90 -18.71 -6.28
C LEU A 1105 -24.25 -19.43 -6.24
N GLY A 1106 -24.29 -20.70 -5.84
CA GLY A 1106 -25.52 -21.48 -5.68
C GLY A 1106 -26.47 -20.92 -4.62
N LEU A 1107 -25.92 -20.36 -3.53
CA LEU A 1107 -26.66 -19.63 -2.50
C LEU A 1107 -27.20 -18.29 -3.00
N VAL A 1108 -26.37 -17.51 -3.71
CA VAL A 1108 -26.79 -16.24 -4.35
C VAL A 1108 -27.89 -16.51 -5.38
N ALA A 1109 -27.80 -17.60 -6.15
CA ALA A 1109 -28.84 -18.01 -7.09
C ALA A 1109 -30.16 -18.36 -6.38
N ALA A 1110 -30.12 -19.18 -5.32
CA ALA A 1110 -31.32 -19.52 -4.55
C ALA A 1110 -32.00 -18.27 -3.95
N ALA A 1111 -31.21 -17.29 -3.50
CA ALA A 1111 -31.73 -16.02 -3.01
C ALA A 1111 -32.28 -15.10 -4.11
N TRP A 1112 -31.73 -15.14 -5.32
CA TRP A 1112 -32.27 -14.46 -6.51
C TRP A 1112 -33.60 -15.07 -6.92
N LEU A 1113 -33.68 -16.39 -7.08
CA LEU A 1113 -34.90 -17.08 -7.54
C LEU A 1113 -36.09 -16.89 -6.58
N ARG A 1114 -35.85 -16.84 -5.26
CA ARG A 1114 -36.87 -16.47 -4.26
C ARG A 1114 -37.42 -15.04 -4.42
N LYS A 1115 -36.78 -14.18 -5.23
CA LYS A 1115 -37.22 -12.81 -5.54
C LYS A 1115 -37.55 -12.55 -7.00
N ALA A 1116 -37.11 -13.39 -7.93
CA ALA A 1116 -37.48 -13.35 -9.34
C ALA A 1116 -37.56 -14.78 -9.91
N PRO A 1117 -38.66 -15.53 -9.67
CA PRO A 1117 -38.80 -16.91 -10.16
C PRO A 1117 -38.73 -17.03 -11.69
N ARG A 1118 -39.19 -15.99 -12.42
CA ARG A 1118 -39.18 -15.93 -13.89
C ARG A 1118 -37.77 -16.03 -14.51
N GLU A 1119 -36.70 -15.76 -13.74
CA GLU A 1119 -35.30 -15.87 -14.19
C GLU A 1119 -34.77 -17.31 -14.22
N ASP A 1120 -35.52 -18.30 -13.72
CA ASP A 1120 -35.01 -19.66 -13.45
C ASP A 1120 -34.38 -20.36 -14.66
N LYS A 1121 -35.04 -20.35 -15.83
CA LYS A 1121 -34.54 -20.96 -17.07
C LYS A 1121 -33.21 -20.32 -17.52
N ALA A 1122 -33.10 -19.00 -17.43
CA ALA A 1122 -31.89 -18.26 -17.79
C ALA A 1122 -30.75 -18.47 -16.77
N LEU A 1123 -31.09 -18.53 -15.47
CA LEU A 1123 -30.13 -18.70 -14.39
C LEU A 1123 -29.56 -20.11 -14.34
N ARG A 1124 -30.40 -21.15 -14.53
CA ARG A 1124 -29.96 -22.55 -14.64
C ARG A 1124 -28.96 -22.75 -15.76
N ARG A 1125 -29.20 -22.17 -16.94
CA ARG A 1125 -28.26 -22.23 -18.09
C ARG A 1125 -26.88 -21.66 -17.73
N ARG A 1126 -26.83 -20.52 -17.04
CA ARG A 1126 -25.57 -19.88 -16.59
C ARG A 1126 -24.85 -20.66 -15.49
N LEU A 1127 -25.62 -21.27 -14.58
CA LEU A 1127 -25.11 -22.14 -13.52
C LEU A 1127 -24.53 -23.46 -14.06
N ALA A 1128 -25.22 -24.10 -15.01
CA ALA A 1128 -24.76 -25.33 -15.67
C ALA A 1128 -23.41 -25.12 -16.38
N ALA A 1129 -23.26 -24.00 -17.10
CA ALA A 1129 -22.00 -23.62 -17.75
C ALA A 1129 -20.79 -23.42 -16.81
N LEU A 1130 -21.00 -23.42 -15.49
CA LEU A 1130 -19.94 -23.35 -14.46
C LEU A 1130 -19.82 -24.63 -13.61
N GLY A 1131 -20.68 -25.63 -13.85
CA GLY A 1131 -20.80 -26.83 -13.02
C GLY A 1131 -21.28 -26.51 -11.59
N VAL A 1132 -22.34 -25.70 -11.46
CA VAL A 1132 -22.90 -25.27 -10.17
C VAL A 1132 -24.40 -25.53 -10.12
N GLY A 1133 -24.91 -25.99 -8.97
CA GLY A 1133 -26.35 -26.16 -8.71
C GLY A 1133 -26.96 -24.98 -7.93
N VAL A 1134 -28.27 -24.81 -8.02
CA VAL A 1134 -29.03 -23.94 -7.11
C VAL A 1134 -29.06 -24.59 -5.72
N ALA A 1135 -28.72 -23.85 -4.66
CA ALA A 1135 -28.81 -24.37 -3.31
C ALA A 1135 -30.27 -24.59 -2.89
N ARG A 1136 -30.64 -25.85 -2.60
CA ARG A 1136 -32.01 -26.28 -2.22
C ARG A 1136 -32.13 -26.87 -0.80
N ARG A 1137 -31.00 -27.13 -0.12
CA ARG A 1137 -30.96 -27.66 1.25
C ARG A 1137 -30.63 -26.55 2.25
N PRO A 1138 -31.17 -26.58 3.48
CA PRO A 1138 -30.68 -25.71 4.55
C PRO A 1138 -29.19 -25.91 4.76
N SER A 1139 -28.45 -24.89 5.18
CA SER A 1139 -27.03 -25.02 5.52
C SER A 1139 -26.58 -23.95 6.51
N LEU A 1140 -25.48 -24.24 7.24
CA LEU A 1140 -24.80 -23.31 8.12
C LEU A 1140 -23.31 -23.29 7.78
N ARG A 1141 -22.78 -22.11 7.45
CA ARG A 1141 -21.41 -21.92 6.95
C ARG A 1141 -20.66 -20.93 7.84
N PHE A 1142 -19.48 -21.32 8.31
CA PHE A 1142 -18.54 -20.44 9.00
C PHE A 1142 -17.36 -20.19 8.07
N VAL A 1143 -17.21 -18.95 7.60
CA VAL A 1143 -16.17 -18.58 6.64
C VAL A 1143 -15.25 -17.55 7.26
N MET A 1144 -13.99 -17.91 7.48
CA MET A 1144 -12.96 -17.05 8.05
C MET A 1144 -12.05 -16.52 6.94
N SER A 1145 -11.99 -15.20 6.79
CA SER A 1145 -11.05 -14.52 5.90
C SER A 1145 -10.10 -13.64 6.70
N TRP A 1146 -8.81 -13.68 6.39
CA TRP A 1146 -7.80 -12.78 6.93
C TRP A 1146 -7.09 -12.02 5.81
N GLU A 1147 -6.60 -10.83 6.16
CA GLU A 1147 -6.04 -9.84 5.23
C GLU A 1147 -4.51 -9.80 5.25
N THR A 1148 -3.90 -10.70 6.02
CA THR A 1148 -2.44 -10.77 6.23
C THR A 1148 -1.79 -11.89 5.43
N ASP A 1149 -0.72 -11.57 4.70
CA ASP A 1149 0.07 -12.61 4.02
C ASP A 1149 0.95 -13.40 5.01
N ALA A 1150 1.33 -14.62 4.63
CA ALA A 1150 2.31 -15.46 5.30
C ALA A 1150 2.07 -15.69 6.83
N ASN A 1151 0.82 -15.56 7.26
CA ASN A 1151 0.36 -15.91 8.60
C ASN A 1151 -0.31 -17.29 8.60
N ASP A 1152 -0.12 -17.99 9.70
CA ASP A 1152 -0.70 -19.30 9.96
C ASP A 1152 -1.92 -19.09 10.89
N VAL A 1153 -3.11 -18.98 10.29
CA VAL A 1153 -4.37 -18.57 10.95
C VAL A 1153 -5.41 -19.67 10.78
N ASP A 1154 -5.70 -20.38 11.87
CA ASP A 1154 -6.56 -21.56 11.87
C ASP A 1154 -7.96 -21.28 12.40
N LEU A 1155 -8.99 -21.73 11.69
CA LEU A 1155 -10.37 -21.75 12.19
C LEU A 1155 -10.62 -23.00 13.04
N HIS A 1156 -10.86 -22.80 14.35
CA HIS A 1156 -11.27 -23.86 15.28
C HIS A 1156 -12.76 -23.74 15.59
N ILE A 1157 -13.52 -24.80 15.31
CA ILE A 1157 -14.96 -24.89 15.56
C ILE A 1157 -15.21 -25.89 16.68
N TYR A 1158 -16.02 -25.51 17.66
CA TYR A 1158 -16.52 -26.42 18.71
C TYR A 1158 -18.04 -26.45 18.70
N ASP A 1159 -18.64 -27.60 18.98
CA ASP A 1159 -20.09 -27.75 19.18
C ASP A 1159 -20.50 -27.67 20.67
N ARG A 1160 -21.79 -27.90 20.96
CA ARG A 1160 -22.32 -28.01 22.34
C ARG A 1160 -21.77 -29.21 23.13
N TYR A 1161 -21.27 -30.24 22.47
CA TYR A 1161 -20.77 -31.48 23.06
C TYR A 1161 -19.25 -31.45 23.27
N ASN A 1162 -18.60 -30.32 22.96
CA ASN A 1162 -17.16 -30.13 23.02
C ASN A 1162 -16.35 -30.90 21.96
N ASN A 1163 -16.99 -31.45 20.93
CA ASN A 1163 -16.30 -31.93 19.74
C ASN A 1163 -15.61 -30.76 19.02
N LYS A 1164 -14.47 -31.02 18.39
CA LYS A 1164 -13.61 -29.99 17.79
C LYS A 1164 -13.27 -30.28 16.33
N ALA A 1165 -13.45 -29.30 15.46
CA ALA A 1165 -12.98 -29.32 14.08
C ALA A 1165 -11.92 -28.23 13.82
N PHE A 1166 -10.87 -28.58 13.09
CA PHE A 1166 -9.69 -27.77 12.76
C PHE A 1166 -8.83 -28.47 11.68
N TYR A 1167 -7.70 -27.89 11.24
CA TYR A 1167 -6.90 -28.39 10.09
C TYR A 1167 -6.62 -29.91 10.07
N SER A 1168 -6.27 -30.51 11.22
CA SER A 1168 -5.96 -31.96 11.31
C SER A 1168 -7.12 -32.85 11.71
N HIS A 1169 -8.29 -32.29 12.01
CA HIS A 1169 -9.52 -33.04 12.29
C HIS A 1169 -10.69 -32.24 11.72
N LYS A 1170 -10.98 -32.45 10.43
CA LYS A 1170 -11.79 -31.52 9.63
C LYS A 1170 -13.31 -31.64 9.83
N HIS A 1171 -13.77 -32.64 10.58
CA HIS A 1171 -15.18 -32.96 10.74
C HIS A 1171 -15.63 -32.83 12.20
N LEU A 1172 -16.92 -32.61 12.40
CA LEU A 1172 -17.58 -32.76 13.70
C LEU A 1172 -18.50 -33.99 13.67
N ALA A 1173 -18.59 -34.71 14.79
CA ALA A 1173 -19.61 -35.75 14.98
C ALA A 1173 -21.04 -35.18 14.88
N SER A 1174 -21.23 -33.88 15.16
CA SER A 1174 -22.48 -33.15 14.92
C SER A 1174 -22.82 -32.87 13.45
N GLY A 1175 -21.98 -33.31 12.52
CA GLY A 1175 -22.01 -32.95 11.10
C GLY A 1175 -21.19 -31.69 10.77
N GLY A 1176 -20.60 -31.69 9.57
CA GLY A 1176 -19.88 -30.57 8.96
C GLY A 1176 -18.44 -30.91 8.53
N GLU A 1177 -17.88 -30.10 7.63
CA GLU A 1177 -16.54 -30.26 7.04
C GLU A 1177 -15.79 -28.92 6.93
N LEU A 1178 -14.52 -28.89 7.34
CA LEU A 1178 -13.54 -27.83 7.02
C LEU A 1178 -12.88 -28.12 5.66
N TYR A 1179 -13.26 -27.37 4.62
CA TYR A 1179 -12.90 -27.66 3.21
C TYR A 1179 -11.40 -27.69 2.90
N ALA A 1180 -10.59 -26.88 3.60
CA ALA A 1180 -9.17 -26.70 3.33
C ALA A 1180 -8.44 -26.21 4.58
N ASP A 1181 -7.14 -26.53 4.69
CA ASP A 1181 -6.19 -25.75 5.49
C ASP A 1181 -5.39 -24.84 4.54
N VAL A 1182 -5.12 -23.60 4.95
CA VAL A 1182 -4.44 -22.59 4.12
C VAL A 1182 -3.17 -22.04 4.81
N THR A 1183 -2.33 -22.95 5.31
CA THR A 1183 -0.99 -22.74 5.92
C THR A 1183 0.03 -21.89 5.13
N THR A 1184 -0.26 -21.45 3.89
CA THR A 1184 0.71 -20.75 3.01
C THR A 1184 0.11 -19.58 2.21
N GLY A 1185 -0.96 -18.92 2.69
CA GLY A 1185 -1.62 -17.88 1.91
C GLY A 1185 -2.65 -17.04 2.67
N TYR A 1186 -3.73 -16.70 1.97
CA TYR A 1186 -4.85 -15.92 2.49
C TYR A 1186 -6.10 -16.81 2.51
N GLY A 1187 -6.99 -16.56 3.47
CA GLY A 1187 -8.33 -17.13 3.46
C GLY A 1187 -9.16 -16.73 2.22
N PRO A 1188 -10.37 -17.31 2.04
CA PRO A 1188 -11.15 -17.93 3.12
C PRO A 1188 -10.83 -19.39 3.43
N GLU A 1189 -10.82 -19.71 4.73
CA GLU A 1189 -11.18 -21.05 5.21
C GLU A 1189 -12.69 -21.13 5.43
N ALA A 1190 -13.29 -22.29 5.15
CA ALA A 1190 -14.72 -22.50 5.26
C ALA A 1190 -15.04 -23.83 5.93
N PHE A 1191 -15.77 -23.77 7.05
CA PHE A 1191 -16.46 -24.91 7.64
C PHE A 1191 -17.93 -24.88 7.23
N VAL A 1192 -18.44 -25.99 6.70
CA VAL A 1192 -19.79 -26.07 6.15
C VAL A 1192 -20.54 -27.26 6.74
N ILE A 1193 -21.73 -26.97 7.28
CA ILE A 1193 -22.76 -27.96 7.62
C ILE A 1193 -23.81 -27.90 6.50
N ASP A 1194 -23.87 -28.92 5.65
CA ASP A 1194 -25.04 -29.15 4.78
C ASP A 1194 -26.17 -29.77 5.61
N GLY A 1195 -27.42 -29.41 5.30
CA GLY A 1195 -28.59 -29.75 6.11
C GLY A 1195 -28.80 -28.87 7.35
N ARG A 1196 -29.75 -29.28 8.20
CA ARG A 1196 -30.13 -28.56 9.42
C ARG A 1196 -29.10 -28.82 10.54
N ALA A 1197 -28.28 -27.82 10.86
CA ALA A 1197 -27.37 -27.87 12.01
C ALA A 1197 -28.14 -28.09 13.34
N LYS A 1198 -27.69 -29.05 14.17
CA LYS A 1198 -28.39 -29.44 15.42
C LYS A 1198 -27.64 -29.06 16.71
N ALA A 1199 -26.31 -29.04 16.72
CA ALA A 1199 -25.48 -28.99 17.93
C ALA A 1199 -25.12 -27.58 18.43
N PHE A 1200 -26.07 -26.64 18.40
CA PHE A 1200 -25.89 -25.29 18.95
C PHE A 1200 -25.72 -25.31 20.48
N PRO A 1201 -24.92 -24.40 21.08
CA PRO A 1201 -24.18 -23.33 20.43
C PRO A 1201 -22.86 -23.80 19.79
N TYR A 1202 -22.55 -23.27 18.60
CA TYR A 1202 -21.22 -23.45 17.99
C TYR A 1202 -20.29 -22.32 18.46
N THR A 1203 -19.06 -22.65 18.84
CA THR A 1203 -18.05 -21.70 19.33
C THR A 1203 -16.93 -21.59 18.31
N LEU A 1204 -16.66 -20.38 17.84
CA LEU A 1204 -15.68 -20.09 16.79
C LEU A 1204 -14.45 -19.41 17.41
N GLN A 1205 -13.34 -20.14 17.44
CA GLN A 1205 -12.04 -19.64 17.87
C GLN A 1205 -11.10 -19.49 16.67
N VAL A 1206 -10.28 -18.45 16.72
CA VAL A 1206 -9.16 -18.24 15.78
C VAL A 1206 -7.87 -18.54 16.53
N ASN A 1207 -7.01 -19.40 15.98
CA ASN A 1207 -5.67 -19.63 16.51
C ASN A 1207 -4.63 -19.01 15.56
N TYR A 1208 -3.60 -18.42 16.14
CA TYR A 1208 -2.59 -17.65 15.43
C TYR A 1208 -1.22 -18.30 15.66
N TYR A 1209 -0.88 -19.33 14.90
CA TYR A 1209 0.26 -20.21 15.19
C TYR A 1209 1.62 -19.51 15.04
N ARG A 1210 1.73 -18.55 14.12
CA ARG A 1210 2.94 -17.73 13.92
C ARG A 1210 2.63 -16.44 13.17
N ARG A 1211 3.17 -15.33 13.69
CA ARG A 1211 3.35 -14.05 13.02
C ARG A 1211 4.37 -14.14 11.90
N GLY A 1212 3.91 -13.98 10.66
CA GLY A 1212 4.77 -13.85 9.49
C GLY A 1212 5.60 -12.55 9.52
N PRO A 1213 6.50 -12.36 8.55
CA PRO A 1213 7.15 -11.05 8.35
C PRO A 1213 6.11 -9.94 8.12
N MET A 1214 4.93 -10.33 7.63
CA MET A 1214 3.80 -9.45 7.36
C MET A 1214 2.82 -9.33 8.54
N GLY A 1215 3.17 -9.76 9.76
CA GLY A 1215 2.57 -9.27 11.02
C GLY A 1215 1.17 -9.70 11.42
N TYR A 1216 0.48 -8.86 12.20
CA TYR A 1216 -0.75 -9.17 12.94
C TYR A 1216 -1.85 -9.84 12.10
N GLY A 1217 -2.53 -10.82 12.69
CA GLY A 1217 -3.70 -11.45 12.06
C GLY A 1217 -4.92 -10.55 12.19
N MET A 1218 -5.32 -9.87 11.11
CA MET A 1218 -6.62 -9.17 11.07
C MET A 1218 -7.52 -9.78 9.99
N GLY A 1219 -8.80 -9.88 10.29
CA GLY A 1219 -9.77 -10.55 9.43
C GLY A 1219 -11.20 -10.41 9.91
N SER A 1220 -12.10 -11.23 9.36
CA SER A 1220 -13.43 -11.47 9.92
C SER A 1220 -13.84 -12.94 9.80
N VAL A 1221 -14.69 -13.35 10.74
CA VAL A 1221 -15.45 -14.60 10.65
C VAL A 1221 -16.88 -14.22 10.27
N GLN A 1222 -17.34 -14.76 9.14
CA GLN A 1222 -18.68 -14.55 8.60
C GLN A 1222 -19.49 -15.85 8.72
N VAL A 1223 -20.62 -15.76 9.40
CA VAL A 1223 -21.62 -16.83 9.51
C VAL A 1223 -22.70 -16.58 8.45
N VAL A 1224 -22.94 -17.56 7.59
CA VAL A 1224 -24.02 -17.56 6.61
C VAL A 1224 -24.92 -18.75 6.89
N GLN A 1225 -26.21 -18.51 7.12
CA GLN A 1225 -27.23 -19.55 7.26
C GLN A 1225 -28.24 -19.44 6.12
N HIS A 1226 -28.59 -20.60 5.54
CA HIS A 1226 -29.59 -20.76 4.49
C HIS A 1226 -30.72 -21.68 4.98
N ASP A 1227 -31.96 -21.36 4.61
CA ASP A 1227 -33.16 -22.12 4.97
C ASP A 1227 -33.54 -23.22 3.96
N GLY A 1228 -32.77 -23.39 2.88
CA GLY A 1228 -33.10 -24.26 1.75
C GLY A 1228 -34.06 -23.62 0.72
N ARG A 1229 -34.90 -22.66 1.14
CA ARG A 1229 -35.88 -21.96 0.30
C ARG A 1229 -35.37 -20.65 -0.30
N GLY A 1230 -34.18 -20.19 0.09
CA GLY A 1230 -33.51 -18.99 -0.47
C GLY A 1230 -33.47 -17.79 0.48
N LYS A 1231 -33.88 -17.94 1.75
CA LYS A 1231 -33.64 -16.95 2.80
C LYS A 1231 -32.23 -17.13 3.32
N LEU A 1232 -31.45 -16.05 3.32
CA LEU A 1232 -30.10 -16.00 3.85
C LEU A 1232 -30.05 -15.04 5.03
N SER A 1233 -29.43 -15.47 6.12
CA SER A 1233 -29.12 -14.63 7.28
C SER A 1233 -27.61 -14.61 7.53
N PHE A 1234 -27.14 -13.50 8.07
CA PHE A 1234 -25.72 -13.15 8.14
C PHE A 1234 -25.37 -12.64 9.53
N ARG A 1235 -24.28 -13.16 10.11
CA ARG A 1235 -23.53 -12.47 11.17
C ARG A 1235 -22.08 -12.35 10.76
N GLU A 1236 -21.42 -11.28 11.16
CA GLU A 1236 -20.00 -11.06 10.87
C GLU A 1236 -19.31 -10.45 12.09
N LYS A 1237 -18.11 -10.90 12.41
CA LYS A 1237 -17.26 -10.32 13.46
C LYS A 1237 -15.84 -10.21 12.98
N SER A 1238 -15.32 -8.98 12.95
CA SER A 1238 -13.90 -8.72 12.70
C SER A 1238 -13.05 -9.01 13.93
N PHE A 1239 -11.82 -9.46 13.71
CA PHE A 1239 -10.84 -9.76 14.75
C PHE A 1239 -9.47 -9.13 14.45
N VAL A 1240 -8.66 -9.02 15.50
CA VAL A 1240 -7.24 -8.63 15.47
C VAL A 1240 -6.52 -9.54 16.47
N VAL A 1241 -5.41 -10.18 16.06
CA VAL A 1241 -4.57 -11.02 16.93
C VAL A 1241 -3.12 -10.61 16.79
N MET A 1242 -2.46 -10.42 17.93
CA MET A 1242 -1.12 -9.82 18.07
C MET A 1242 -0.09 -10.76 18.68
N LYS A 1243 -0.53 -11.67 19.56
CA LYS A 1243 0.31 -12.65 20.26
C LYS A 1243 0.36 -13.98 19.51
N ASP A 1244 1.57 -14.50 19.30
CA ASP A 1244 1.79 -15.85 18.78
C ASP A 1244 1.15 -16.93 19.66
N ARG A 1245 0.74 -18.04 19.03
CA ARG A 1245 0.18 -19.26 19.63
C ARG A 1245 -1.02 -19.04 20.55
N THR A 1246 -1.73 -17.93 20.37
CA THR A 1246 -2.88 -17.55 21.21
C THR A 1246 -4.19 -17.93 20.52
N PHE A 1247 -5.05 -18.63 21.26
CA PHE A 1247 -6.44 -18.87 20.88
C PHE A 1247 -7.30 -17.67 21.29
N VAL A 1248 -8.07 -17.13 20.34
CA VAL A 1248 -8.99 -16.01 20.56
C VAL A 1248 -10.39 -16.47 20.19
N GLU A 1249 -11.33 -16.44 21.15
CA GLU A 1249 -12.75 -16.64 20.84
C GLU A 1249 -13.31 -15.40 20.13
N VAL A 1250 -13.87 -15.59 18.93
CA VAL A 1250 -14.38 -14.51 18.08
C VAL A 1250 -15.90 -14.46 18.09
N MET A 1251 -16.60 -15.60 18.08
CA MET A 1251 -18.06 -15.62 18.09
C MET A 1251 -18.63 -16.93 18.66
N THR A 1252 -19.62 -16.81 19.54
CA THR A 1252 -20.53 -17.91 19.91
C THR A 1252 -21.83 -17.80 19.09
N VAL A 1253 -22.19 -18.85 18.36
CA VAL A 1253 -23.36 -18.91 17.46
C VAL A 1253 -24.49 -19.68 18.13
N LYS A 1254 -25.63 -19.01 18.37
CA LYS A 1254 -26.86 -19.61 18.95
C LYS A 1254 -27.83 -20.06 17.84
N ARG A 1255 -28.86 -20.85 18.20
CA ARG A 1255 -29.85 -21.46 17.28
C ARG A 1255 -30.68 -20.47 16.44
N LYS A 1256 -30.90 -19.24 16.93
CA LYS A 1256 -31.39 -18.09 16.14
C LYS A 1256 -30.20 -17.16 15.85
N LEU A 1257 -29.99 -16.80 14.58
CA LEU A 1257 -29.08 -15.73 14.14
C LEU A 1257 -29.77 -14.37 14.20
#